data_AF-A0A7W9ILA7-F1
#
_entry.id   AF-A0A7W9ILA7-F1
#
_cell.length_a   1.000
_cell.length_b   1.000
_cell.length_c   1.000
_cell.angle_alpha   90.00
_cell.angle_beta   90.00
_cell.angle_gamma   90.00
#
_symmetry.space_group_name_H-M   'P 1'
#
loop_
_entity.id
_entity.type
_entity.pdbx_description
1 polymer ?
#
loop_
_entity_poly.entity_id
_entity_poly.type
_entity_poly.pdbx_seq_one_letter_code
_entity_poly.pdbx_strand_id
1 'polypeptide(L)'
;MGETPAVTPGTGPLAPGFNGIDPVLMRGFIADLERAGQVIAEHTEKIRRELAAVNLPAASLTPVREIGGWAEEQLPGLRRRVETISAEPAALLGGGLTGYRESASLTPAQARRQGKDLGERIADLDLDEFSLAGPYASDRMAALVEELRTHRHDADFTAAFFAALGPGGTRELAGRLRRLADDEEAVRAAGTAFATAVAAGTKVPGFAAVVKAVEKLDALDDVADLLSHGRYPAAWLAGIAAPALAADSRVAGPTLGGILKALGNNPAAARLAISSATDLSPVPASVRSPFGALPGSPQLWKARPELAAFLTTLNERANGSPDTASGFGRLLAAASGAYDEPQDKHREEAAFFAYTVMTMADDLELGDATRPHLAEIAGSYATEITLGADIGDTDMTEDSALRVTPGYFEPMTVPGLRGAFRLSPEDTFRFMTTFAGTAENRLPFDAGMSRLVERLLPQASRYARSTENVKVLDDLFAALGNVRGFELAAAARVLKPEDERVKDADDARSLTIGTTLGLMGLVPPFSLAARTWGMLSIGWSTADTYKPDPREQVAELRELDGAETLGRQYVIAELLAEQGFTPKVPPSDPAITDANGNLRPFNEIAKQGDVGMKALEKWFISNGMGAGENVSNGELSRSTADKFDGRKNFGYERAIFYKGKLTTD
;
A
#
# COMPACT_ATOMS: atom_id res chain seq x y z
N MET A 1 54.12 -10.81 -10.20
CA MET A 1 53.55 -10.50 -8.89
C MET A 1 53.30 -9.01 -8.84
N GLY A 2 52.05 -8.61 -9.06
CA GLY A 2 51.60 -7.22 -8.91
C GLY A 2 50.34 -7.28 -8.08
N GLU A 3 50.39 -6.67 -6.90
CA GLU A 3 49.29 -6.62 -5.93
C GLU A 3 48.11 -5.87 -6.54
N THR A 4 46.94 -6.50 -6.58
CA THR A 4 45.66 -5.82 -6.78
C THR A 4 45.41 -4.87 -5.61
N PRO A 5 45.04 -3.60 -5.86
CA PRO A 5 44.75 -2.66 -4.78
C PRO A 5 43.48 -3.09 -4.04
N ALA A 6 43.59 -3.21 -2.72
CA ALA A 6 42.46 -3.46 -1.84
C ALA A 6 41.53 -2.23 -1.85
N VAL A 7 40.35 -2.38 -2.44
CA VAL A 7 39.28 -1.37 -2.35
C VAL A 7 38.73 -1.40 -0.93
N THR A 8 38.77 -0.26 -0.25
CA THR A 8 38.26 -0.09 1.11
C THR A 8 36.73 -0.18 1.11
N PRO A 9 36.08 -0.92 2.04
CA PRO A 9 34.62 -1.01 2.09
C PRO A 9 33.97 0.35 2.40
N GLY A 10 33.00 0.76 1.59
CA GLY A 10 32.25 2.01 1.78
C GLY A 10 31.27 1.93 2.95
N THR A 11 31.32 2.92 3.83
CA THR A 11 30.44 3.12 4.99
C THR A 11 29.13 3.82 4.59
N GLY A 12 28.27 3.12 3.84
CA GLY A 12 26.86 3.50 3.62
C GLY A 12 25.91 2.76 4.56
N PRO A 13 24.60 3.09 4.60
CA PRO A 13 23.60 2.47 5.49
C PRO A 13 23.26 1.00 5.14
N LEU A 14 23.97 0.42 4.18
CA LEU A 14 23.83 -0.97 3.75
C LEU A 14 25.03 -1.75 4.31
N ALA A 15 24.76 -2.91 4.91
CA ALA A 15 25.78 -3.74 5.55
C ALA A 15 26.99 -3.97 4.62
N PRO A 16 28.24 -4.10 5.12
CA PRO A 16 29.48 -4.17 4.33
C PRO A 16 29.65 -5.35 3.34
N GLY A 17 28.57 -6.04 2.99
CA GLY A 17 28.51 -7.12 1.99
C GLY A 17 27.18 -7.19 1.25
N PHE A 18 26.41 -6.10 1.21
CA PHE A 18 25.18 -6.03 0.45
C PHE A 18 25.48 -5.83 -1.05
N ASN A 19 25.17 -6.85 -1.86
CA ASN A 19 25.09 -6.74 -3.31
C ASN A 19 23.61 -6.64 -3.67
N GLY A 20 23.18 -5.47 -4.13
CA GLY A 20 21.81 -5.21 -4.55
C GLY A 20 21.73 -4.98 -6.05
N ILE A 21 20.69 -5.53 -6.70
CA ILE A 21 20.35 -5.24 -8.09
C ILE A 21 18.96 -4.64 -8.13
N ASP A 22 18.80 -3.58 -8.93
CA ASP A 22 17.49 -3.04 -9.25
C ASP A 22 16.88 -3.82 -10.43
N PRO A 23 15.77 -4.55 -10.24
CA PRO A 23 15.20 -5.41 -11.27
C PRO A 23 14.53 -4.62 -12.41
N VAL A 24 14.20 -3.34 -12.22
CA VAL A 24 13.68 -2.48 -13.29
C VAL A 24 14.84 -1.99 -14.14
N LEU A 25 15.89 -1.46 -13.53
CA LEU A 25 17.09 -1.00 -14.24
C LEU A 25 17.81 -2.13 -14.97
N MET A 26 17.92 -3.31 -14.34
CA MET A 26 18.55 -4.47 -14.98
C MET A 26 17.73 -4.99 -16.17
N ARG A 27 16.39 -4.92 -16.12
CA ARG A 27 15.55 -5.24 -17.30
C ARG A 27 15.78 -4.26 -18.45
N GLY A 28 15.89 -2.96 -18.14
CA GLY A 28 16.27 -1.94 -19.11
C GLY A 28 17.62 -2.24 -19.74
N PHE A 29 18.63 -2.54 -18.91
CA PHE A 29 19.97 -2.90 -19.36
C PHE A 29 20.00 -4.14 -20.28
N ILE A 30 19.25 -5.20 -19.94
CA ILE A 30 19.13 -6.40 -20.80
C ILE A 30 18.55 -6.05 -22.16
N ALA A 31 17.47 -5.24 -22.21
CA ALA A 31 16.84 -4.84 -23.46
C ALA A 31 17.78 -3.98 -24.32
N ASP A 32 18.54 -3.08 -23.69
CA ASP A 32 19.53 -2.24 -24.38
C ASP A 32 20.72 -3.07 -24.89
N LEU A 33 21.21 -4.04 -24.11
CA LEU A 33 22.29 -4.93 -24.51
C LEU A 33 21.87 -5.84 -25.68
N GLU A 34 20.63 -6.34 -25.68
CA GLU A 34 20.05 -7.13 -26.78
C GLU A 34 19.93 -6.30 -28.07
N ARG A 35 19.44 -5.06 -27.95
CA ARG A 35 19.37 -4.13 -29.10
C ARG A 35 20.77 -3.79 -29.62
N ALA A 36 21.72 -3.53 -28.73
CA ALA A 36 23.10 -3.24 -29.09
C ALA A 36 23.76 -4.43 -29.81
N GLY A 37 23.57 -5.66 -29.34
CA GLY A 37 24.06 -6.87 -30.00
C GLY A 37 23.51 -7.02 -31.43
N GLN A 38 22.21 -6.80 -31.62
CA GLN A 38 21.58 -6.83 -32.95
C GLN A 38 22.13 -5.75 -33.89
N VAL A 39 22.26 -4.51 -33.41
CA VAL A 39 22.82 -3.39 -34.19
C VAL A 39 24.27 -3.69 -34.57
N ILE A 40 25.09 -4.18 -33.64
CA ILE A 40 26.48 -4.55 -33.93
C ILE A 40 26.55 -5.64 -35.00
N ALA A 41 25.73 -6.69 -34.90
CA ALA A 41 25.69 -7.77 -35.88
C ALA A 41 25.27 -7.26 -37.27
N GLU A 42 24.20 -6.47 -37.35
CA GLU A 42 23.69 -5.93 -38.61
C GLU A 42 24.70 -4.99 -39.29
N HIS A 43 25.25 -4.03 -38.54
CA HIS A 43 26.20 -3.07 -39.08
C HIS A 43 27.52 -3.73 -39.47
N THR A 44 28.00 -4.70 -38.69
CA THR A 44 29.21 -5.46 -39.02
C THR A 44 29.02 -6.24 -40.33
N GLU A 45 27.86 -6.85 -40.52
CA GLU A 45 27.53 -7.58 -41.75
C GLU A 45 27.39 -6.65 -42.95
N LYS A 46 26.80 -5.45 -42.77
CA LYS A 46 26.72 -4.43 -43.82
C LYS A 46 28.10 -3.95 -44.24
N ILE A 47 28.98 -3.60 -43.29
CA ILE A 47 30.36 -3.18 -43.59
C ILE A 47 31.13 -4.31 -44.27
N ARG A 48 30.95 -5.57 -43.84
CA ARG A 48 31.55 -6.73 -44.48
C ARG A 48 31.15 -6.85 -45.96
N ARG A 49 29.86 -6.61 -46.28
CA ARG A 49 29.36 -6.63 -47.67
C ARG A 49 29.94 -5.50 -48.52
N GLU A 50 30.02 -4.29 -47.96
CA GLU A 50 30.63 -3.15 -48.66
C GLU A 50 32.13 -3.37 -48.93
N LEU A 51 32.88 -3.89 -47.94
CA LEU A 51 34.29 -4.24 -48.11
C LEU A 51 34.48 -5.35 -49.15
N ALA A 52 33.60 -6.37 -49.15
CA ALA A 52 33.62 -7.43 -50.15
C ALA A 52 33.33 -6.91 -51.57
N ALA A 53 32.43 -5.94 -51.72
CA ALA A 53 32.09 -5.34 -53.01
C ALA A 53 33.29 -4.63 -53.66
N VAL A 54 34.27 -4.17 -52.87
CA VAL A 54 35.50 -3.52 -53.34
C VAL A 54 36.76 -4.39 -53.18
N ASN A 55 36.60 -5.70 -52.96
CA ASN A 55 37.70 -6.67 -52.75
C ASN A 55 38.66 -6.32 -51.60
N LEU A 56 38.17 -5.65 -50.55
CA LEU A 56 38.94 -5.38 -49.34
C LEU A 56 38.72 -6.47 -48.27
N PRO A 57 39.76 -6.86 -47.52
CA PRO A 57 39.64 -7.84 -46.46
C PRO A 57 38.88 -7.28 -45.25
N ALA A 58 37.92 -8.06 -44.73
CA ALA A 58 37.10 -7.70 -43.57
C ALA A 58 37.69 -8.19 -42.22
N ALA A 59 38.96 -8.59 -42.18
CA ALA A 59 39.60 -9.16 -40.99
C ALA A 59 39.65 -8.18 -39.80
N SER A 60 39.63 -6.87 -40.06
CA SER A 60 39.57 -5.82 -39.04
C SER A 60 38.23 -5.73 -38.30
N LEU A 61 37.18 -6.42 -38.78
CA LEU A 61 35.87 -6.45 -38.12
C LEU A 61 35.74 -7.55 -37.05
N THR A 62 36.74 -8.42 -36.91
CA THR A 62 36.71 -9.53 -35.93
C THR A 62 36.48 -9.06 -34.49
N PRO A 63 37.16 -8.02 -33.97
CA PRO A 63 36.92 -7.54 -32.61
C PRO A 63 35.49 -7.02 -32.38
N VAL A 64 34.88 -6.42 -33.41
CA VAL A 64 33.50 -5.90 -33.34
C VAL A 64 32.51 -7.05 -33.27
N ARG A 65 32.76 -8.14 -34.03
CA ARG A 65 31.96 -9.37 -33.95
C ARG A 65 32.11 -10.07 -32.60
N GLU A 66 33.31 -10.06 -32.02
CA GLU A 66 33.55 -10.62 -30.68
C GLU A 66 32.78 -9.87 -29.59
N ILE A 67 32.67 -8.54 -29.68
CA ILE A 67 31.83 -7.75 -28.75
C ILE A 67 30.35 -8.12 -28.89
N GLY A 68 29.87 -8.30 -30.12
CA GLY A 68 28.50 -8.77 -30.38
C GLY A 68 28.25 -10.17 -29.81
N GLY A 69 29.18 -11.11 -30.03
CA GLY A 69 29.10 -12.46 -29.48
C GLY A 69 29.16 -12.49 -27.96
N TRP A 70 30.02 -11.68 -27.35
CA TRP A 70 30.07 -11.54 -25.89
C TRP A 70 28.76 -11.02 -25.32
N ALA A 71 28.14 -10.01 -25.94
CA ALA A 71 26.83 -9.50 -25.51
C ALA A 71 25.76 -10.60 -25.54
N GLU A 72 25.73 -11.41 -26.60
CA GLU A 72 24.82 -12.56 -26.72
C GLU A 72 25.09 -13.65 -25.66
N GLU A 73 26.35 -13.92 -25.32
CA GLU A 73 26.74 -14.88 -24.29
C GLU A 73 26.34 -14.44 -22.87
N GLN A 74 26.36 -13.13 -22.58
CA GLN A 74 26.02 -12.61 -21.24
C GLN A 74 24.49 -12.53 -20.99
N LEU A 75 23.69 -12.36 -22.04
CA LEU A 75 22.23 -12.17 -21.92
C LEU A 75 21.51 -13.27 -21.12
N PRO A 76 21.78 -14.59 -21.31
CA PRO A 76 21.16 -15.64 -20.52
C PRO A 76 21.45 -15.53 -19.02
N GLY A 77 22.69 -15.21 -18.66
CA GLY A 77 23.10 -15.02 -17.26
C GLY A 77 22.40 -13.81 -16.63
N LEU A 78 22.35 -12.68 -17.35
CA LEU A 78 21.67 -11.47 -16.87
C LEU A 78 20.16 -11.67 -16.70
N ARG A 79 19.51 -12.37 -17.64
CA ARG A 79 18.08 -12.73 -17.53
C ARG A 79 17.83 -13.59 -16.29
N ARG A 80 18.68 -14.60 -16.04
CA ARG A 80 18.61 -15.43 -14.83
C ARG A 80 18.73 -14.60 -13.56
N ARG A 81 19.69 -13.66 -13.51
CA ARG A 81 19.86 -12.75 -12.35
C ARG A 81 18.59 -11.94 -12.09
N VAL A 82 17.99 -11.34 -13.12
CA VAL A 82 16.72 -10.59 -12.99
C VAL A 82 15.58 -11.47 -12.51
N GLU A 83 15.46 -12.69 -13.05
CA GLU A 83 14.41 -13.63 -12.68
C GLU A 83 14.52 -14.02 -11.20
N THR A 84 15.72 -14.38 -10.73
CA THR A 84 15.98 -14.71 -9.32
C THR A 84 15.66 -13.53 -8.39
N ILE A 85 16.06 -12.32 -8.78
CA ILE A 85 15.92 -11.12 -7.96
C ILE A 85 14.47 -10.62 -7.93
N SER A 86 13.72 -10.80 -9.02
CA SER A 86 12.29 -10.45 -9.07
C SER A 86 11.41 -11.37 -8.20
N ALA A 87 11.94 -12.53 -7.80
CA ALA A 87 11.25 -13.52 -6.97
C ALA A 87 11.39 -13.29 -5.45
N GLU A 88 12.29 -12.39 -5.00
CA GLU A 88 12.35 -12.01 -3.58
C GLU A 88 11.28 -10.95 -3.23
N PRO A 89 10.70 -10.98 -2.01
CA PRO A 89 9.85 -9.91 -1.53
C PRO A 89 10.65 -8.60 -1.49
N ALA A 90 10.10 -7.53 -2.05
CA ALA A 90 10.62 -6.21 -1.75
C ALA A 90 10.41 -5.98 -0.25
N ALA A 91 11.47 -5.73 0.50
CA ALA A 91 11.34 -5.22 1.86
C ALA A 91 10.48 -3.94 1.78
N LEU A 92 9.59 -3.75 2.76
CA LEU A 92 8.65 -2.63 2.93
C LEU A 92 9.30 -1.22 2.99
N LEU A 93 10.57 -1.09 2.61
CA LEU A 93 11.36 0.12 2.67
C LEU A 93 11.87 0.48 1.27
N GLY A 94 10.99 1.06 0.45
CA GLY A 94 11.22 2.14 -0.54
C GLY A 94 12.46 2.18 -1.45
N GLY A 95 13.35 1.19 -1.47
CA GLY A 95 14.56 1.16 -2.27
C GLY A 95 14.46 0.03 -3.26
N GLY A 96 14.39 0.35 -4.56
CA GLY A 96 14.29 -0.62 -5.66
C GLY A 96 15.45 -1.61 -5.80
N LEU A 97 16.30 -1.79 -4.79
CA LEU A 97 17.43 -2.72 -4.77
C LEU A 97 17.08 -3.99 -4.00
N THR A 98 17.26 -5.15 -4.63
CA THR A 98 17.01 -6.45 -4.02
C THR A 98 18.33 -7.22 -3.89
N GLY A 99 18.52 -7.91 -2.77
CA GLY A 99 19.76 -8.63 -2.46
C GLY A 99 20.04 -9.77 -3.45
N TYR A 100 21.31 -9.97 -3.81
CA TYR A 100 21.72 -11.04 -4.72
C TYR A 100 23.05 -11.69 -4.28
N ARG A 101 23.10 -13.02 -4.25
CA ARG A 101 24.31 -13.81 -3.97
C ARG A 101 24.55 -14.86 -5.06
N GLU A 102 25.47 -14.55 -5.97
CA GLU A 102 25.79 -15.40 -7.13
C GLU A 102 26.45 -16.74 -6.77
N SER A 103 27.24 -16.77 -5.69
CA SER A 103 27.99 -17.97 -5.25
C SER A 103 27.11 -19.09 -4.66
N ALA A 104 25.81 -18.83 -4.44
CA ALA A 104 24.86 -19.80 -3.91
C ALA A 104 24.01 -20.47 -5.01
N SER A 105 24.15 -20.07 -6.28
CA SER A 105 23.29 -20.54 -7.36
C SER A 105 23.83 -21.83 -8.01
N LEU A 106 23.00 -22.87 -8.07
CA LEU A 106 23.30 -24.13 -8.75
C LEU A 106 23.46 -23.90 -10.27
N THR A 107 24.20 -24.77 -10.95
CA THR A 107 24.13 -24.83 -12.42
C THR A 107 22.74 -25.34 -12.84
N PRO A 108 22.19 -24.95 -14.01
CA PRO A 108 20.88 -25.42 -14.47
C PRO A 108 20.73 -26.94 -14.48
N ALA A 109 21.79 -27.66 -14.89
CA ALA A 109 21.79 -29.12 -14.91
C ALA A 109 21.77 -29.73 -13.49
N GLN A 110 22.49 -29.14 -12.53
CA GLN A 110 22.46 -29.57 -11.13
C GLN A 110 21.13 -29.22 -10.47
N ALA A 111 20.63 -27.99 -10.67
CA ALA A 111 19.34 -27.53 -10.18
C ALA A 111 18.22 -28.47 -10.63
N ARG A 112 18.16 -28.80 -11.92
CA ARG A 112 17.15 -29.73 -12.46
C ARG A 112 17.26 -31.14 -11.88
N ARG A 113 18.49 -31.65 -11.71
CA ARG A 113 18.69 -32.99 -11.12
C ARG A 113 18.24 -33.03 -9.66
N GLN A 114 18.66 -32.05 -8.85
CA GLN A 114 18.30 -31.98 -7.44
C GLN A 114 16.81 -31.72 -7.25
N GLY A 115 16.23 -30.79 -8.02
CA GLY A 115 14.79 -30.53 -7.99
C GLY A 115 13.98 -31.77 -8.36
N LYS A 116 14.36 -32.47 -9.43
CA LYS A 116 13.72 -33.73 -9.83
C LYS A 116 13.79 -34.78 -8.72
N ASP A 117 14.97 -35.01 -8.16
CA ASP A 117 15.20 -35.97 -7.07
C ASP A 117 14.36 -35.64 -5.83
N LEU A 118 14.26 -34.36 -5.46
CA LEU A 118 13.40 -33.91 -4.37
C LEU A 118 11.92 -34.19 -4.67
N GLY A 119 11.48 -33.95 -5.90
CA GLY A 119 10.09 -34.19 -6.31
C GLY A 119 9.72 -35.67 -6.27
N GLU A 120 10.62 -36.55 -6.72
CA GLU A 120 10.46 -38.01 -6.61
C GLU A 120 10.41 -38.45 -5.14
N ARG A 121 11.31 -37.94 -4.29
CA ARG A 121 11.31 -38.24 -2.83
C ARG A 121 10.01 -37.81 -2.13
N ILE A 122 9.44 -36.66 -2.49
CA ILE A 122 8.15 -36.22 -1.93
C ILE A 122 6.99 -37.04 -2.47
N ALA A 123 7.00 -37.40 -3.75
CA ALA A 123 5.97 -38.25 -4.36
C ALA A 123 5.92 -39.64 -3.70
N ASP A 124 7.09 -40.24 -3.47
CA ASP A 124 7.23 -41.58 -2.89
C ASP A 124 7.00 -41.63 -1.38
N LEU A 125 6.95 -40.48 -0.70
CA LEU A 125 6.72 -40.44 0.74
C LEU A 125 5.25 -40.79 1.05
N ASP A 126 5.07 -41.89 1.78
CA ASP A 126 3.80 -42.25 2.41
C ASP A 126 3.71 -41.63 3.81
N LEU A 127 2.74 -40.73 4.00
CA LEU A 127 2.51 -40.03 5.27
C LEU A 127 1.77 -40.91 6.29
N ASP A 128 1.14 -41.98 5.85
CA ASP A 128 0.42 -42.93 6.70
C ASP A 128 1.31 -44.10 7.14
N GLU A 129 2.57 -44.14 6.69
CA GLU A 129 3.55 -45.16 7.05
C GLU A 129 3.91 -45.06 8.55
N PHE A 130 3.56 -46.12 9.30
CA PHE A 130 3.87 -46.23 10.72
C PHE A 130 5.28 -46.79 10.94
N SER A 131 6.12 -46.05 11.67
CA SER A 131 7.47 -46.50 12.09
C SER A 131 7.60 -46.52 13.62
N LEU A 132 8.10 -47.65 14.16
CA LEU A 132 8.35 -47.86 15.59
C LEU A 132 9.71 -47.30 16.07
N ALA A 133 10.64 -47.07 15.15
CA ALA A 133 11.97 -46.51 15.42
C ALA A 133 12.28 -45.54 14.28
N GLY A 134 12.26 -44.24 14.57
CA GLY A 134 12.25 -43.16 13.58
C GLY A 134 13.42 -43.12 12.57
N PRO A 135 13.47 -42.10 11.70
CA PRO A 135 12.63 -40.90 11.70
C PRO A 135 11.19 -41.15 11.24
N TYR A 136 10.25 -40.40 11.83
CA TYR A 136 8.83 -40.48 11.45
C TYR A 136 8.62 -39.86 10.06
N ALA A 137 7.53 -40.24 9.38
CA ALA A 137 7.19 -39.66 8.08
C ALA A 137 7.11 -38.12 8.13
N SER A 138 6.74 -37.57 9.29
CA SER A 138 6.71 -36.13 9.53
C SER A 138 8.07 -35.44 9.50
N ASP A 139 9.05 -36.03 10.18
CA ASP A 139 10.41 -35.49 10.23
C ASP A 139 11.08 -35.57 8.85
N ARG A 140 10.79 -36.66 8.11
CA ARG A 140 11.25 -36.81 6.72
C ARG A 140 10.65 -35.74 5.83
N MET A 141 9.33 -35.49 5.89
CA MET A 141 8.74 -34.40 5.08
C MET A 141 9.30 -33.03 5.49
N ALA A 142 9.45 -32.74 6.78
CA ALA A 142 10.01 -31.46 7.23
C ALA A 142 11.42 -31.20 6.65
N ALA A 143 12.27 -32.23 6.59
CA ALA A 143 13.59 -32.13 5.95
C ALA A 143 13.49 -31.87 4.43
N LEU A 144 12.53 -32.50 3.74
CA LEU A 144 12.31 -32.28 2.30
C LEU A 144 11.75 -30.87 2.02
N VAL A 145 10.87 -30.37 2.90
CA VAL A 145 10.36 -28.99 2.83
C VAL A 145 11.48 -27.98 3.03
N GLU A 146 12.41 -28.25 3.95
CA GLU A 146 13.56 -27.38 4.20
C GLU A 146 14.50 -27.31 2.98
N GLU A 147 14.67 -28.43 2.27
CA GLU A 147 15.39 -28.47 1.00
C GLU A 147 14.67 -27.66 -0.09
N LEU A 148 13.34 -27.81 -0.22
CA LEU A 148 12.52 -26.99 -1.12
C LEU A 148 12.65 -25.50 -0.77
N ARG A 149 12.59 -25.17 0.53
CA ARG A 149 12.70 -23.81 1.05
C ARG A 149 14.05 -23.21 0.68
N THR A 150 15.14 -23.97 0.77
CA THR A 150 16.49 -23.52 0.41
C THR A 150 16.60 -23.11 -1.06
N HIS A 151 15.89 -23.82 -1.95
CA HIS A 151 15.96 -23.61 -3.39
C HIS A 151 14.70 -22.98 -4.01
N ARG A 152 13.76 -22.48 -3.20
CA ARG A 152 12.45 -21.96 -3.65
C ARG A 152 12.50 -20.80 -4.66
N HIS A 153 13.66 -20.16 -4.83
CA HIS A 153 13.89 -19.06 -5.76
C HIS A 153 14.74 -19.46 -6.99
N ASP A 154 15.10 -20.74 -7.16
CA ASP A 154 15.77 -21.26 -8.37
C ASP A 154 14.74 -21.90 -9.32
N ALA A 155 14.46 -21.23 -10.44
CA ALA A 155 13.43 -21.64 -11.38
C ALA A 155 13.71 -22.99 -12.07
N ASP A 156 14.98 -23.35 -12.30
CA ASP A 156 15.35 -24.65 -12.89
C ASP A 156 15.12 -25.78 -11.89
N PHE A 157 15.43 -25.53 -10.61
CA PHE A 157 15.17 -26.46 -9.51
C PHE A 157 13.67 -26.67 -9.30
N THR A 158 12.92 -25.58 -9.06
CA THR A 158 11.51 -25.68 -8.68
C THR A 158 10.66 -26.22 -9.83
N ALA A 159 10.95 -25.87 -11.09
CA ALA A 159 10.24 -26.45 -12.22
C ALA A 159 10.53 -27.94 -12.41
N ALA A 160 11.77 -28.40 -12.18
CA ALA A 160 12.07 -29.83 -12.21
C ALA A 160 11.39 -30.59 -11.08
N PHE A 161 11.30 -29.98 -9.89
CA PHE A 161 10.56 -30.50 -8.74
C PHE A 161 9.07 -30.70 -9.05
N PHE A 162 8.39 -29.67 -9.53
CA PHE A 162 6.97 -29.80 -9.89
C PHE A 162 6.74 -30.70 -11.11
N ALA A 163 7.69 -30.74 -12.07
CA ALA A 163 7.62 -31.68 -13.19
C ALA A 163 7.69 -33.15 -12.72
N ALA A 164 8.49 -33.43 -11.69
CA ALA A 164 8.60 -34.77 -11.11
C ALA A 164 7.37 -35.17 -10.29
N LEU A 165 6.81 -34.24 -9.50
CA LEU A 165 5.53 -34.45 -8.80
C LEU A 165 4.35 -34.69 -9.76
N GLY A 166 4.40 -34.04 -10.93
CA GLY A 166 3.31 -34.04 -11.89
C GLY A 166 2.06 -33.27 -11.42
N PRO A 167 0.99 -33.24 -12.24
CA PRO A 167 -0.21 -32.48 -11.93
C PRO A 167 -0.93 -32.93 -10.65
N GLY A 168 -1.05 -34.25 -10.43
CA GLY A 168 -1.70 -34.82 -9.24
C GLY A 168 -0.93 -34.48 -7.96
N GLY A 169 0.38 -34.76 -7.95
CA GLY A 169 1.23 -34.44 -6.79
C GLY A 169 1.29 -32.94 -6.48
N THR A 170 1.24 -32.08 -7.51
CA THR A 170 1.19 -30.62 -7.33
C THR A 170 -0.10 -30.18 -6.62
N ARG A 171 -1.25 -30.75 -6.99
CA ARG A 171 -2.56 -30.46 -6.36
C ARG A 171 -2.60 -30.94 -4.91
N GLU A 172 -2.08 -32.13 -4.65
CA GLU A 172 -2.13 -32.69 -3.30
C GLU A 172 -1.09 -32.08 -2.35
N LEU A 173 -0.11 -31.32 -2.87
CA LEU A 173 1.03 -30.85 -2.10
C LEU A 173 0.61 -29.98 -0.91
N ALA A 174 -0.23 -28.97 -1.09
CA ALA A 174 -0.65 -28.10 0.01
C ALA A 174 -1.40 -28.89 1.10
N GLY A 175 -2.30 -29.79 0.71
CA GLY A 175 -3.02 -30.67 1.63
C GLY A 175 -2.09 -31.61 2.39
N ARG A 176 -1.09 -32.20 1.72
CA ARG A 176 -0.05 -33.03 2.35
C ARG A 176 0.77 -32.24 3.35
N LEU A 177 1.15 -31.00 3.02
CA LEU A 177 1.92 -30.12 3.90
C LEU A 177 1.14 -29.73 5.17
N ARG A 178 -0.16 -29.43 5.04
CA ARG A 178 -1.00 -29.10 6.21
C ARG A 178 -1.15 -30.24 7.21
N ARG A 179 -1.17 -31.50 6.76
CA ARG A 179 -1.30 -32.68 7.63
C ARG A 179 -0.13 -32.86 8.61
N LEU A 180 0.99 -32.17 8.39
CA LEU A 180 2.22 -32.41 9.16
C LEU A 180 2.32 -31.64 10.46
N ALA A 181 1.71 -30.46 10.55
CA ALA A 181 1.64 -29.66 11.78
C ALA A 181 0.80 -28.37 11.62
N ASP A 182 -0.02 -28.24 10.57
CA ASP A 182 -0.58 -26.94 10.16
C ASP A 182 0.52 -25.91 9.83
N ASP A 183 1.60 -26.37 9.20
CA ASP A 183 2.80 -25.58 8.89
C ASP A 183 2.55 -24.62 7.70
N GLU A 184 2.06 -23.42 8.01
CA GLU A 184 1.85 -22.36 7.03
C GLU A 184 3.15 -21.94 6.33
N GLU A 185 4.32 -22.09 6.97
CA GLU A 185 5.60 -21.76 6.36
C GLU A 185 5.98 -22.75 5.26
N ALA A 186 5.68 -24.03 5.46
CA ALA A 186 5.86 -25.07 4.44
C ALA A 186 5.00 -24.79 3.20
N VAL A 187 3.71 -24.48 3.40
CA VAL A 187 2.80 -24.13 2.30
C VAL A 187 3.28 -22.86 1.58
N ARG A 188 3.74 -21.86 2.34
CA ARG A 188 4.31 -20.63 1.79
C ARG A 188 5.56 -20.88 0.96
N ALA A 189 6.45 -21.75 1.43
CA ALA A 189 7.66 -22.15 0.69
C ALA A 189 7.29 -22.88 -0.61
N ALA A 190 6.35 -23.81 -0.56
CA ALA A 190 5.85 -24.53 -1.73
C ALA A 190 5.16 -23.62 -2.75
N GLY A 191 4.27 -22.72 -2.30
CA GLY A 191 3.64 -21.74 -3.19
C GLY A 191 4.64 -20.79 -3.83
N THR A 192 5.62 -20.30 -3.05
CA THR A 192 6.73 -19.47 -3.58
C THR A 192 7.56 -20.22 -4.62
N ALA A 193 7.86 -21.50 -4.38
CA ALA A 193 8.55 -22.35 -5.33
C ALA A 193 7.74 -22.54 -6.62
N PHE A 194 6.42 -22.75 -6.49
CA PHE A 194 5.51 -22.92 -7.63
C PHE A 194 5.42 -21.63 -8.46
N ALA A 195 5.28 -20.48 -7.81
CA ALA A 195 5.29 -19.17 -8.47
C ALA A 195 6.59 -18.93 -9.25
N THR A 196 7.74 -19.25 -8.64
CA THR A 196 9.06 -19.16 -9.29
C THR A 196 9.14 -20.07 -10.52
N ALA A 197 8.65 -21.30 -10.40
CA ALA A 197 8.60 -22.25 -11.51
C ALA A 197 7.71 -21.75 -12.66
N VAL A 198 6.51 -21.25 -12.36
CA VAL A 198 5.59 -20.69 -13.37
C VAL A 198 6.20 -19.48 -14.07
N ALA A 199 6.90 -18.61 -13.32
CA ALA A 199 7.47 -17.39 -13.86
C ALA A 199 8.61 -17.62 -14.88
N ALA A 200 9.49 -18.59 -14.63
CA ALA A 200 10.73 -18.74 -15.42
C ALA A 200 11.10 -20.19 -15.79
N GLY A 201 10.38 -21.19 -15.29
CA GLY A 201 10.71 -22.60 -15.40
C GLY A 201 10.03 -23.37 -16.54
N THR A 202 9.23 -22.71 -17.38
CA THR A 202 8.45 -23.36 -18.47
C THR A 202 9.30 -24.09 -19.52
N LYS A 203 10.61 -23.78 -19.59
CA LYS A 203 11.58 -24.45 -20.46
C LYS A 203 12.06 -25.81 -19.91
N VAL A 204 11.80 -26.11 -18.64
CA VAL A 204 12.17 -27.40 -18.03
C VAL A 204 11.23 -28.49 -18.56
N PRO A 205 11.77 -29.63 -19.05
CA PRO A 205 10.95 -30.71 -19.57
C PRO A 205 9.89 -31.20 -18.56
N GLY A 206 8.66 -31.41 -19.02
CA GLY A 206 7.54 -31.89 -18.20
C GLY A 206 6.78 -30.78 -17.45
N PHE A 207 7.43 -29.69 -17.05
CA PHE A 207 6.78 -28.66 -16.23
C PHE A 207 5.64 -27.91 -16.95
N ALA A 208 5.78 -27.66 -18.26
CA ALA A 208 4.71 -27.03 -19.05
C ALA A 208 3.39 -27.82 -19.03
N ALA A 209 3.44 -29.15 -18.87
CA ALA A 209 2.25 -29.97 -18.74
C ALA A 209 1.55 -29.76 -17.39
N VAL A 210 2.32 -29.51 -16.32
CA VAL A 210 1.79 -29.18 -14.99
C VAL A 210 1.06 -27.84 -15.03
N VAL A 211 1.70 -26.80 -15.58
CA VAL A 211 1.10 -25.47 -15.73
C VAL A 211 -0.23 -25.56 -16.50
N LYS A 212 -0.23 -26.25 -17.65
CA LYS A 212 -1.44 -26.44 -18.47
C LYS A 212 -2.53 -27.26 -17.76
N ALA A 213 -2.15 -28.19 -16.89
CA ALA A 213 -3.10 -28.98 -16.11
C ALA A 213 -3.71 -28.19 -14.96
N VAL A 214 -3.02 -27.18 -14.43
CA VAL A 214 -3.54 -26.21 -13.46
C VAL A 214 -4.47 -25.20 -14.13
N GLU A 215 -4.12 -24.70 -15.33
CA GLU A 215 -4.97 -23.79 -16.11
C GLU A 215 -6.34 -24.39 -16.50
N LYS A 216 -6.42 -25.73 -16.57
CA LYS A 216 -7.62 -26.46 -16.98
C LYS A 216 -8.41 -27.04 -15.81
N LEU A 217 -8.10 -26.65 -14.59
CA LEU A 217 -8.80 -27.15 -13.41
C LEU A 217 -10.24 -26.62 -13.39
N ASP A 218 -11.19 -27.54 -13.29
CA ASP A 218 -12.61 -27.20 -13.07
C ASP A 218 -12.86 -26.71 -11.63
N ALA A 219 -11.99 -27.10 -10.68
CA ALA A 219 -12.01 -26.68 -9.29
C ALA A 219 -10.60 -26.30 -8.81
N LEU A 220 -10.47 -25.14 -8.18
CA LEU A 220 -9.18 -24.62 -7.70
C LEU A 220 -8.88 -24.97 -6.24
N ASP A 221 -9.76 -25.73 -5.58
CA ASP A 221 -9.67 -26.11 -4.16
C ASP A 221 -8.27 -26.64 -3.80
N ASP A 222 -7.72 -27.50 -4.66
CA ASP A 222 -6.45 -28.18 -4.41
C ASP A 222 -5.20 -27.29 -4.66
N VAL A 223 -5.34 -26.15 -5.34
CA VAL A 223 -4.18 -25.29 -5.71
C VAL A 223 -4.27 -23.88 -5.15
N ALA A 224 -5.43 -23.46 -4.64
CA ALA A 224 -5.66 -22.10 -4.14
C ALA A 224 -4.65 -21.68 -3.06
N ASP A 225 -4.22 -22.62 -2.21
CA ASP A 225 -3.23 -22.35 -1.17
C ASP A 225 -1.84 -22.12 -1.73
N LEU A 226 -1.43 -22.88 -2.75
CA LEU A 226 -0.17 -22.64 -3.43
C LEU A 226 -0.20 -21.27 -4.10
N LEU A 227 -1.29 -20.96 -4.81
CA LEU A 227 -1.49 -19.69 -5.51
C LEU A 227 -1.50 -18.48 -4.55
N SER A 228 -1.87 -18.68 -3.29
CA SER A 228 -1.89 -17.63 -2.26
C SER A 228 -0.50 -17.11 -1.89
N HIS A 229 0.57 -17.78 -2.32
CA HIS A 229 1.95 -17.44 -1.96
C HIS A 229 2.85 -17.31 -3.19
N GLY A 230 3.72 -16.30 -3.18
CA GLY A 230 4.67 -16.04 -4.27
C GLY A 230 4.16 -15.07 -5.33
N ARG A 231 5.00 -14.79 -6.33
CA ARG A 231 4.73 -13.84 -7.43
C ARG A 231 4.55 -14.57 -8.74
N TYR A 232 3.29 -14.68 -9.17
CA TYR A 232 2.93 -15.27 -10.46
C TYR A 232 2.94 -14.23 -11.58
N PRO A 233 3.18 -14.64 -12.84
CA PRO A 233 2.91 -13.78 -14.00
C PRO A 233 1.45 -13.30 -13.98
N ALA A 234 1.25 -11.99 -14.05
CA ALA A 234 -0.06 -11.38 -13.79
C ALA A 234 -1.16 -11.92 -14.74
N ALA A 235 -0.87 -12.02 -16.03
CA ALA A 235 -1.82 -12.54 -17.02
C ALA A 235 -2.17 -14.02 -16.79
N TRP A 236 -1.22 -14.82 -16.30
CA TRP A 236 -1.44 -16.23 -16.01
C TRP A 236 -2.34 -16.40 -14.78
N LEU A 237 -2.02 -15.72 -13.68
CA LEU A 237 -2.82 -15.76 -12.46
C LEU A 237 -4.22 -15.21 -12.70
N ALA A 238 -4.35 -14.11 -13.46
CA ALA A 238 -5.64 -13.54 -13.82
C ALA A 238 -6.49 -14.51 -14.65
N GLY A 239 -5.89 -15.22 -15.61
CA GLY A 239 -6.59 -16.21 -16.43
C GLY A 239 -7.17 -17.38 -15.63
N ILE A 240 -6.47 -17.81 -14.58
CA ILE A 240 -6.94 -18.87 -13.69
C ILE A 240 -7.99 -18.36 -12.70
N ALA A 241 -7.81 -17.15 -12.19
CA ALA A 241 -8.69 -16.61 -11.15
C ALA A 241 -10.01 -16.04 -11.70
N ALA A 242 -10.03 -15.48 -12.90
CA ALA A 242 -11.21 -14.81 -13.47
C ALA A 242 -12.46 -15.71 -13.51
N PRO A 243 -12.40 -17.00 -13.91
CA PRO A 243 -13.57 -17.88 -13.84
C PRO A 243 -14.12 -18.04 -12.42
N ALA A 244 -13.28 -18.05 -11.38
CA ALA A 244 -13.73 -18.16 -10.01
C ALA A 244 -14.42 -16.88 -9.51
N LEU A 245 -14.05 -15.71 -10.05
CA LEU A 245 -14.66 -14.42 -9.73
C LEU A 245 -15.98 -14.18 -10.47
N ALA A 246 -16.23 -14.84 -11.60
CA ALA A 246 -17.41 -14.63 -12.44
C ALA A 246 -18.73 -14.72 -11.64
N ALA A 247 -19.76 -13.98 -12.07
CA ALA A 247 -21.02 -13.88 -11.33
C ALA A 247 -21.75 -15.24 -11.18
N ASP A 248 -21.59 -16.15 -12.14
CA ASP A 248 -22.18 -17.49 -12.15
C ASP A 248 -21.30 -18.57 -11.48
N SER A 249 -20.11 -18.20 -11.01
CA SER A 249 -19.20 -19.11 -10.31
C SER A 249 -19.76 -19.55 -8.96
N ARG A 250 -19.57 -20.84 -8.67
CA ARG A 250 -19.95 -21.48 -7.39
C ARG A 250 -18.80 -21.55 -6.40
N VAL A 251 -17.63 -21.00 -6.73
CA VAL A 251 -16.46 -21.01 -5.85
C VAL A 251 -16.73 -20.09 -4.64
N ALA A 252 -16.59 -20.63 -3.44
CA ALA A 252 -16.86 -19.95 -2.18
C ALA A 252 -15.95 -20.46 -1.06
N GLY A 253 -16.04 -19.86 0.13
CA GLY A 253 -15.33 -20.33 1.32
C GLY A 253 -13.80 -20.26 1.19
N PRO A 254 -13.05 -21.21 1.78
CA PRO A 254 -11.58 -21.19 1.81
C PRO A 254 -10.93 -21.08 0.44
N THR A 255 -11.48 -21.74 -0.58
CA THR A 255 -10.97 -21.66 -1.96
C THR A 255 -11.06 -20.25 -2.52
N LEU A 256 -12.23 -19.61 -2.36
CA LEU A 256 -12.40 -18.21 -2.77
C LEU A 256 -11.43 -17.32 -1.98
N GLY A 257 -11.30 -17.54 -0.67
CA GLY A 257 -10.36 -16.81 0.19
C GLY A 257 -8.92 -16.90 -0.31
N GLY A 258 -8.45 -18.10 -0.70
CA GLY A 258 -7.11 -18.30 -1.27
C GLY A 258 -6.91 -17.57 -2.61
N ILE A 259 -7.91 -17.61 -3.51
CA ILE A 259 -7.86 -16.90 -4.79
C ILE A 259 -7.83 -15.37 -4.58
N LEU A 260 -8.68 -14.86 -3.70
CA LEU A 260 -8.73 -13.44 -3.36
C LEU A 260 -7.41 -12.99 -2.73
N LYS A 261 -6.81 -13.80 -1.84
CA LYS A 261 -5.48 -13.54 -1.26
C LYS A 261 -4.38 -13.53 -2.33
N ALA A 262 -4.41 -14.47 -3.28
CA ALA A 262 -3.47 -14.53 -4.41
C ALA A 262 -3.53 -13.27 -5.27
N LEU A 263 -4.74 -12.82 -5.61
CA LEU A 263 -4.94 -11.58 -6.37
C LEU A 263 -4.59 -10.33 -5.56
N GLY A 264 -4.91 -10.31 -4.26
CA GLY A 264 -4.51 -9.24 -3.35
C GLY A 264 -2.98 -9.10 -3.21
N ASN A 265 -2.22 -10.17 -3.43
CA ASN A 265 -0.75 -10.15 -3.52
C ASN A 265 -0.21 -9.66 -4.88
N ASN A 266 -1.07 -9.52 -5.89
CA ASN A 266 -0.69 -9.21 -7.25
C ASN A 266 -1.65 -8.18 -7.89
N PRO A 267 -1.47 -6.88 -7.61
CA PRO A 267 -2.33 -5.80 -8.11
C PRO A 267 -2.60 -5.84 -9.62
N ALA A 268 -1.57 -6.15 -10.43
CA ALA A 268 -1.73 -6.28 -11.88
C ALA A 268 -2.65 -7.46 -12.25
N ALA A 269 -2.49 -8.61 -11.59
CA ALA A 269 -3.38 -9.75 -11.79
C ALA A 269 -4.81 -9.46 -11.31
N ALA A 270 -4.97 -8.75 -10.18
CA ALA A 270 -6.27 -8.34 -9.66
C ALA A 270 -7.06 -7.53 -10.70
N ARG A 271 -6.47 -6.47 -11.26
CA ARG A 271 -7.12 -5.63 -12.28
C ARG A 271 -7.47 -6.44 -13.53
N LEU A 272 -6.57 -7.30 -14.00
CA LEU A 272 -6.80 -8.16 -15.18
C LEU A 272 -7.91 -9.19 -14.92
N ALA A 273 -7.93 -9.82 -13.74
CA ALA A 273 -8.91 -10.84 -13.37
C ALA A 273 -10.32 -10.23 -13.27
N ILE A 274 -10.45 -9.09 -12.59
CA ILE A 274 -11.71 -8.36 -12.50
C ILE A 274 -12.17 -7.92 -13.88
N SER A 275 -11.29 -7.32 -14.68
CA SER A 275 -11.62 -6.89 -16.05
C SER A 275 -12.09 -8.06 -16.93
N SER A 276 -11.55 -9.26 -16.72
CA SER A 276 -11.95 -10.46 -17.47
C SER A 276 -13.29 -11.02 -16.96
N ALA A 277 -13.49 -11.05 -15.64
CA ALA A 277 -14.70 -11.56 -15.01
C ALA A 277 -15.94 -10.67 -15.24
N THR A 278 -15.72 -9.39 -15.55
CA THR A 278 -16.77 -8.40 -15.83
C THR A 278 -17.00 -8.15 -17.33
N ASP A 279 -16.21 -8.77 -18.21
CA ASP A 279 -16.20 -8.51 -19.65
C ASP A 279 -16.05 -7.03 -20.05
N LEU A 280 -15.44 -6.21 -19.17
CA LEU A 280 -15.20 -4.78 -19.44
C LEU A 280 -14.18 -4.57 -20.56
N SER A 281 -13.40 -5.60 -20.89
CA SER A 281 -12.49 -5.65 -22.03
C SER A 281 -12.62 -7.01 -22.70
N PRO A 282 -13.23 -7.12 -23.90
CA PRO A 282 -13.45 -8.40 -24.59
C PRO A 282 -12.15 -9.00 -25.19
N VAL A 283 -10.99 -8.56 -24.71
CA VAL A 283 -9.66 -8.94 -25.24
C VAL A 283 -8.91 -9.74 -24.16
N PRO A 284 -8.28 -10.87 -24.51
CA PRO A 284 -7.58 -11.73 -23.54
C PRO A 284 -6.47 -11.00 -22.75
N ALA A 285 -6.27 -11.44 -21.51
CA ALA A 285 -5.37 -10.84 -20.49
C ALA A 285 -3.90 -10.65 -20.91
N SER A 286 -3.48 -11.19 -22.05
CA SER A 286 -2.09 -11.21 -22.50
C SER A 286 -1.64 -9.97 -23.29
N VAL A 287 -2.52 -9.03 -23.69
CA VAL A 287 -2.12 -7.97 -24.67
C VAL A 287 -2.68 -6.52 -24.44
N ARG A 288 -3.51 -6.18 -23.45
CA ARG A 288 -4.03 -4.78 -23.30
C ARG A 288 -4.23 -4.30 -21.85
N SER A 289 -4.33 -2.97 -21.67
CA SER A 289 -4.67 -2.30 -20.39
C SER A 289 -5.90 -2.96 -19.74
N PRO A 290 -5.86 -3.20 -18.41
CA PRO A 290 -7.04 -3.58 -17.64
C PRO A 290 -8.21 -2.61 -17.90
N PHE A 291 -9.45 -3.10 -17.91
CA PHE A 291 -10.68 -2.32 -18.08
C PHE A 291 -10.89 -1.66 -19.46
N GLY A 292 -10.03 -1.94 -20.44
CA GLY A 292 -10.24 -1.52 -21.83
C GLY A 292 -10.06 -0.01 -22.05
N ALA A 293 -10.75 0.56 -23.04
CA ALA A 293 -10.75 2.00 -23.26
C ALA A 293 -11.66 2.66 -22.21
N LEU A 294 -11.05 3.36 -21.27
CA LEU A 294 -11.79 4.08 -20.23
C LEU A 294 -12.53 5.29 -20.84
N PRO A 295 -13.79 5.53 -20.48
CA PRO A 295 -14.56 6.63 -21.04
C PRO A 295 -14.03 7.97 -20.54
N GLY A 296 -13.79 8.91 -21.45
CA GLY A 296 -13.32 10.27 -21.11
C GLY A 296 -14.40 11.22 -20.57
N SER A 297 -15.58 10.72 -20.15
CA SER A 297 -16.67 11.56 -19.61
C SER A 297 -17.40 10.91 -18.41
N PRO A 298 -17.69 11.67 -17.32
CA PRO A 298 -18.29 11.17 -16.07
C PRO A 298 -19.71 10.58 -16.20
N GLN A 299 -20.46 10.96 -17.24
CA GLN A 299 -21.89 10.65 -17.34
C GLN A 299 -22.23 9.19 -17.67
N LEU A 300 -21.22 8.37 -17.96
CA LEU A 300 -21.39 6.94 -18.27
C LEU A 300 -21.26 6.01 -17.05
N TRP A 301 -21.07 6.56 -15.85
CA TRP A 301 -20.73 5.72 -14.70
C TRP A 301 -21.91 5.34 -13.80
N LYS A 302 -22.96 6.17 -13.74
CA LYS A 302 -24.32 5.68 -13.41
C LYS A 302 -24.82 4.59 -14.39
N ALA A 303 -24.06 4.32 -15.47
CA ALA A 303 -24.36 3.37 -16.54
C ALA A 303 -23.33 2.23 -16.70
N ARG A 304 -22.45 1.95 -15.72
CA ARG A 304 -21.66 0.71 -15.64
C ARG A 304 -22.12 -0.19 -14.47
N PRO A 305 -23.41 -0.60 -14.43
CA PRO A 305 -23.94 -1.49 -13.40
C PRO A 305 -23.22 -2.84 -13.34
N GLU A 306 -22.44 -3.20 -14.36
CA GLU A 306 -21.71 -4.46 -14.47
C GLU A 306 -20.62 -4.61 -13.40
N LEU A 307 -19.74 -3.59 -13.22
CA LEU A 307 -18.69 -3.64 -12.19
C LEU A 307 -19.30 -3.54 -10.80
N ALA A 308 -20.29 -2.65 -10.65
CA ALA A 308 -21.06 -2.48 -9.43
C ALA A 308 -21.72 -3.80 -8.97
N ALA A 309 -22.53 -4.40 -9.84
CA ALA A 309 -23.20 -5.67 -9.58
C ALA A 309 -22.20 -6.81 -9.36
N PHE A 310 -21.09 -6.84 -10.12
CA PHE A 310 -20.01 -7.79 -9.90
C PHE A 310 -19.43 -7.69 -8.48
N LEU A 311 -19.14 -6.48 -8.00
CA LEU A 311 -18.60 -6.27 -6.65
C LEU A 311 -19.63 -6.67 -5.58
N THR A 312 -20.92 -6.36 -5.79
CA THR A 312 -22.00 -6.81 -4.90
C THR A 312 -22.06 -8.34 -4.82
N THR A 313 -22.15 -9.04 -5.95
CA THR A 313 -22.21 -10.52 -5.99
C THR A 313 -20.94 -11.17 -5.44
N LEU A 314 -19.77 -10.57 -5.68
CA LEU A 314 -18.52 -11.08 -5.11
C LEU A 314 -18.46 -10.86 -3.60
N ASN A 315 -18.92 -9.70 -3.10
CA ASN A 315 -19.01 -9.42 -1.66
C ASN A 315 -19.93 -10.43 -0.96
N GLU A 316 -21.12 -10.69 -1.50
CA GLU A 316 -22.07 -11.67 -0.94
C GLU A 316 -21.44 -13.06 -0.75
N ARG A 317 -20.65 -13.52 -1.73
CA ARG A 317 -19.91 -14.80 -1.62
C ARG A 317 -18.73 -14.72 -0.66
N ALA A 318 -18.07 -13.56 -0.59
CA ALA A 318 -16.89 -13.38 0.25
C ALA A 318 -17.23 -13.16 1.73
N ASN A 319 -18.43 -12.68 2.04
CA ASN A 319 -18.82 -12.32 3.41
C ASN A 319 -19.14 -13.55 4.30
N GLY A 320 -18.92 -14.77 3.81
CA GLY A 320 -19.17 -16.01 4.56
C GLY A 320 -18.15 -16.32 5.67
N SER A 321 -16.95 -15.73 5.64
CA SER A 321 -15.95 -15.90 6.71
C SER A 321 -15.01 -14.68 6.81
N PRO A 322 -14.40 -14.42 7.98
CA PRO A 322 -13.43 -13.33 8.14
C PRO A 322 -12.26 -13.39 7.17
N ASP A 323 -11.70 -14.58 6.91
CA ASP A 323 -10.58 -14.76 5.99
C ASP A 323 -10.95 -14.41 4.54
N THR A 324 -12.15 -14.80 4.12
CA THR A 324 -12.63 -14.53 2.75
C THR A 324 -12.98 -13.06 2.60
N ALA A 325 -13.59 -12.44 3.62
CA ALA A 325 -13.87 -11.00 3.67
C ALA A 325 -12.58 -10.16 3.67
N SER A 326 -11.56 -10.55 4.43
CA SER A 326 -10.23 -9.93 4.36
C SER A 326 -9.62 -10.08 2.97
N GLY A 327 -9.68 -11.28 2.38
CA GLY A 327 -9.24 -11.52 1.00
C GLY A 327 -9.94 -10.59 -0.01
N PHE A 328 -11.24 -10.39 0.15
CA PHE A 328 -12.02 -9.49 -0.70
C PHE A 328 -11.57 -8.04 -0.54
N GLY A 329 -11.48 -7.53 0.69
CA GLY A 329 -10.97 -6.18 0.95
C GLY A 329 -9.58 -5.97 0.37
N ARG A 330 -8.70 -6.96 0.52
CA ARG A 330 -7.34 -6.94 -0.02
C ARG A 330 -7.30 -6.95 -1.54
N LEU A 331 -8.21 -7.67 -2.20
CA LEU A 331 -8.41 -7.59 -3.65
C LEU A 331 -8.79 -6.17 -4.07
N LEU A 332 -9.73 -5.53 -3.36
CA LEU A 332 -10.16 -4.15 -3.66
C LEU A 332 -8.99 -3.18 -3.53
N ALA A 333 -8.22 -3.26 -2.44
CA ALA A 333 -7.05 -2.42 -2.22
C ALA A 333 -5.98 -2.62 -3.29
N ALA A 334 -5.68 -3.87 -3.65
CA ALA A 334 -4.73 -4.20 -4.71
C ALA A 334 -5.18 -3.65 -6.07
N ALA A 335 -6.42 -3.89 -6.48
CA ALA A 335 -6.94 -3.40 -7.76
C ALA A 335 -7.00 -1.86 -7.82
N SER A 336 -7.24 -1.21 -6.68
CA SER A 336 -7.22 0.25 -6.53
C SER A 336 -5.81 0.86 -6.60
N GLY A 337 -4.75 0.06 -6.59
CA GLY A 337 -3.37 0.55 -6.58
C GLY A 337 -2.81 0.94 -5.22
N ALA A 338 -3.48 0.55 -4.13
CA ALA A 338 -3.01 0.86 -2.78
C ALA A 338 -1.64 0.24 -2.44
N TYR A 339 -1.24 -0.84 -3.14
CA TYR A 339 -0.02 -1.59 -2.84
C TYR A 339 1.12 -1.43 -3.86
N ASP A 340 0.83 -1.05 -5.11
CA ASP A 340 1.82 -0.95 -6.19
C ASP A 340 2.01 0.46 -6.76
N GLU A 341 1.15 1.42 -6.40
CA GLU A 341 1.18 2.78 -6.94
C GLU A 341 1.34 3.81 -5.80
N PRO A 342 2.24 4.80 -5.95
CA PRO A 342 2.42 5.81 -4.92
C PRO A 342 1.25 6.81 -4.95
N GLN A 343 0.91 7.34 -3.78
CA GLN A 343 -0.05 8.44 -3.63
C GLN A 343 0.32 9.58 -4.59
N ASP A 344 -0.66 10.06 -5.39
CA ASP A 344 -0.54 11.09 -6.44
C ASP A 344 -0.05 10.64 -7.83
N LYS A 345 0.30 9.36 -8.02
CA LYS A 345 0.71 8.82 -9.34
C LYS A 345 -0.03 7.55 -9.72
N HIS A 346 -1.29 7.45 -9.32
CA HIS A 346 -2.13 6.36 -9.73
C HIS A 346 -2.37 6.39 -11.23
N ARG A 347 -2.35 5.21 -11.84
CA ARG A 347 -2.71 5.04 -13.25
C ARG A 347 -4.21 5.17 -13.41
N GLU A 348 -4.64 5.46 -14.64
CA GLU A 348 -6.05 5.67 -14.96
C GLU A 348 -6.92 4.46 -14.57
N GLU A 349 -6.41 3.25 -14.77
CA GLU A 349 -7.10 2.00 -14.42
C GLU A 349 -7.29 1.81 -12.92
N ALA A 350 -6.26 2.14 -12.13
CA ALA A 350 -6.30 2.04 -10.68
C ALA A 350 -7.23 3.12 -10.09
N ALA A 351 -7.13 4.36 -10.59
CA ALA A 351 -7.98 5.47 -10.21
C ALA A 351 -9.46 5.21 -10.57
N PHE A 352 -9.73 4.64 -11.74
CA PHE A 352 -11.07 4.21 -12.15
C PHE A 352 -11.67 3.18 -11.19
N PHE A 353 -10.89 2.16 -10.84
CA PHE A 353 -11.34 1.13 -9.92
C PHE A 353 -11.55 1.68 -8.50
N ALA A 354 -10.60 2.48 -8.00
CA ALA A 354 -10.68 3.11 -6.69
C ALA A 354 -11.90 4.03 -6.56
N TYR A 355 -12.14 4.88 -7.57
CA TYR A 355 -13.35 5.69 -7.66
C TYR A 355 -14.61 4.82 -7.49
N THR A 356 -14.66 3.66 -8.17
CA THR A 356 -15.79 2.71 -8.08
C THR A 356 -15.99 2.19 -6.69
N VAL A 357 -14.92 1.72 -6.04
CA VAL A 357 -15.01 1.24 -4.67
C VAL A 357 -15.46 2.36 -3.74
N MET A 358 -14.90 3.56 -3.88
CA MET A 358 -15.13 4.65 -2.94
C MET A 358 -16.56 5.19 -2.97
N THR A 359 -17.23 5.24 -4.12
CA THR A 359 -18.62 5.72 -4.19
C THR A 359 -19.65 4.61 -3.98
N MET A 360 -19.23 3.35 -3.85
CA MET A 360 -20.14 2.20 -3.72
C MET A 360 -19.98 1.40 -2.44
N ALA A 361 -18.85 1.50 -1.74
CA ALA A 361 -18.54 0.60 -0.64
C ALA A 361 -19.58 0.64 0.49
N ASP A 362 -20.23 1.79 0.69
CA ASP A 362 -21.32 1.96 1.66
C ASP A 362 -22.67 1.38 1.21
N ASP A 363 -22.81 0.99 -0.05
CA ASP A 363 -23.95 0.19 -0.54
C ASP A 363 -23.71 -1.32 -0.35
N LEU A 364 -22.51 -1.73 0.05
CA LEU A 364 -22.15 -3.13 0.27
C LEU A 364 -22.33 -3.49 1.75
N GLU A 365 -22.93 -4.65 2.03
CA GLU A 365 -22.89 -5.24 3.38
C GLU A 365 -21.50 -5.84 3.62
N LEU A 366 -20.57 -5.02 4.09
CA LEU A 366 -19.16 -5.37 4.24
C LEU A 366 -18.92 -6.17 5.52
N GLY A 367 -18.19 -7.28 5.42
CA GLY A 367 -17.67 -7.97 6.61
C GLY A 367 -16.57 -7.16 7.29
N ASP A 368 -16.47 -7.24 8.63
CA ASP A 368 -15.54 -6.42 9.42
C ASP A 368 -14.07 -6.56 9.01
N ALA A 369 -13.66 -7.75 8.57
CA ALA A 369 -12.31 -8.02 8.10
C ALA A 369 -11.95 -7.30 6.78
N THR A 370 -12.94 -6.75 6.07
CA THR A 370 -12.75 -5.93 4.86
C THR A 370 -12.29 -4.51 5.20
N ARG A 371 -12.71 -3.99 6.36
CA ARG A 371 -12.63 -2.56 6.72
C ARG A 371 -11.19 -2.01 6.75
N PRO A 372 -10.18 -2.70 7.31
CA PRO A 372 -8.79 -2.21 7.25
C PRO A 372 -8.29 -1.98 5.82
N HIS A 373 -8.72 -2.80 4.87
CA HIS A 373 -8.31 -2.69 3.48
C HIS A 373 -9.00 -1.53 2.75
N LEU A 374 -10.19 -1.11 3.18
CA LEU A 374 -10.81 0.12 2.69
C LEU A 374 -10.08 1.36 3.20
N ALA A 375 -9.56 1.33 4.43
CA ALA A 375 -8.67 2.38 4.92
C ALA A 375 -7.33 2.44 4.17
N GLU A 376 -6.81 1.31 3.66
CA GLU A 376 -5.64 1.29 2.79
C GLU A 376 -5.91 2.01 1.45
N ILE A 377 -7.11 1.84 0.88
CA ILE A 377 -7.56 2.62 -0.29
C ILE A 377 -7.65 4.11 0.08
N ALA A 378 -8.34 4.45 1.17
CA ALA A 378 -8.48 5.83 1.64
C ALA A 378 -7.12 6.51 1.86
N GLY A 379 -6.15 5.80 2.45
CA GLY A 379 -4.80 6.31 2.69
C GLY A 379 -3.97 6.45 1.41
N SER A 380 -4.18 5.57 0.42
CA SER A 380 -3.54 5.70 -0.90
C SER A 380 -4.10 6.91 -1.67
N TYR A 381 -5.41 7.15 -1.56
CA TYR A 381 -6.15 8.27 -2.18
C TYR A 381 -6.43 9.41 -1.20
N ALA A 382 -5.50 9.68 -0.27
CA ALA A 382 -5.68 10.72 0.74
C ALA A 382 -5.86 12.12 0.12
N THR A 383 -5.32 12.34 -1.09
CA THR A 383 -5.50 13.59 -1.85
C THR A 383 -6.97 13.77 -2.23
N GLU A 384 -7.60 12.74 -2.75
CA GLU A 384 -9.00 12.71 -3.17
C GLU A 384 -9.94 12.80 -1.97
N ILE A 385 -9.61 12.13 -0.86
CA ILE A 385 -10.33 12.28 0.42
C ILE A 385 -10.23 13.73 0.92
N THR A 386 -9.05 14.33 0.85
CA THR A 386 -8.83 15.71 1.32
C THR A 386 -9.61 16.71 0.49
N LEU A 387 -9.59 16.56 -0.83
CA LEU A 387 -10.35 17.42 -1.75
C LEU A 387 -11.86 17.20 -1.61
N GLY A 388 -12.32 15.96 -1.50
CA GLY A 388 -13.74 15.66 -1.31
C GLY A 388 -14.29 16.12 0.04
N ALA A 389 -13.47 16.14 1.09
CA ALA A 389 -13.84 16.72 2.38
C ALA A 389 -13.73 18.26 2.39
N ASP A 390 -13.08 18.90 1.41
CA ASP A 390 -12.84 20.34 1.43
C ASP A 390 -14.08 21.16 1.05
N ILE A 391 -14.91 21.42 2.07
CA ILE A 391 -16.09 22.28 2.01
C ILE A 391 -15.75 23.78 1.86
N GLY A 392 -14.47 24.14 1.76
CA GLY A 392 -14.01 25.48 1.39
C GLY A 392 -13.84 25.67 -0.11
N ASP A 393 -13.84 24.60 -0.91
CA ASP A 393 -13.60 24.66 -2.35
C ASP A 393 -14.89 24.97 -3.14
N THR A 394 -14.71 25.48 -4.35
CA THR A 394 -15.74 25.87 -5.31
C THR A 394 -16.55 24.69 -5.85
N ASP A 395 -16.02 23.46 -5.75
CA ASP A 395 -16.68 22.25 -6.23
C ASP A 395 -17.39 21.44 -5.11
N MET A 396 -17.51 21.98 -3.90
CA MET A 396 -18.16 21.29 -2.76
C MET A 396 -19.63 20.89 -3.00
N THR A 397 -20.30 21.49 -3.98
CA THR A 397 -21.71 21.18 -4.34
C THR A 397 -21.83 20.23 -5.52
N GLU A 398 -20.70 19.80 -6.06
CA GLU A 398 -20.67 19.02 -7.27
C GLU A 398 -20.64 17.51 -6.98
N ASP A 399 -21.23 16.74 -7.89
CA ASP A 399 -21.22 15.28 -7.79
C ASP A 399 -19.82 14.69 -7.97
N SER A 400 -19.59 13.53 -7.37
CA SER A 400 -18.46 12.65 -7.66
C SER A 400 -18.30 12.43 -9.16
N ALA A 401 -17.07 12.49 -9.64
CA ALA A 401 -16.77 12.35 -11.06
C ALA A 401 -15.34 11.86 -11.28
N LEU A 402 -15.16 10.96 -12.26
CA LEU A 402 -13.86 10.51 -12.76
C LEU A 402 -13.19 11.61 -13.62
N ARG A 403 -12.86 12.72 -12.97
CA ARG A 403 -12.15 13.87 -13.55
C ARG A 403 -11.10 14.33 -12.56
N VAL A 404 -9.93 14.66 -13.07
CA VAL A 404 -8.87 15.29 -12.27
C VAL A 404 -9.44 16.55 -11.60
N THR A 405 -9.21 16.68 -10.28
CA THR A 405 -9.64 17.85 -9.50
C THR A 405 -8.52 18.33 -8.58
N PRO A 406 -8.23 19.65 -8.49
CA PRO A 406 -8.65 20.67 -9.43
C PRO A 406 -8.15 20.37 -10.85
N GLY A 407 -8.90 20.79 -11.86
CA GLY A 407 -8.55 20.61 -13.27
C GLY A 407 -7.18 21.18 -13.63
N TYR A 408 -6.59 20.74 -14.74
CA TYR A 408 -5.22 21.14 -15.14
C TYR A 408 -5.04 22.66 -15.31
N PHE A 409 -6.12 23.38 -15.63
CA PHE A 409 -6.15 24.83 -15.81
C PHE A 409 -6.88 25.57 -14.69
N GLU A 410 -7.39 24.85 -13.70
CA GLU A 410 -8.04 25.44 -12.53
C GLU A 410 -6.97 25.83 -11.49
N PRO A 411 -7.18 26.95 -10.77
CA PRO A 411 -6.23 27.39 -9.76
C PRO A 411 -6.17 26.38 -8.62
N MET A 412 -4.95 26.01 -8.22
CA MET A 412 -4.71 25.11 -7.10
C MET A 412 -4.39 25.94 -5.85
N THR A 413 -5.24 25.85 -4.83
CA THR A 413 -5.08 26.57 -3.55
C THR A 413 -3.90 26.05 -2.74
N VAL A 414 -3.70 24.73 -2.74
CA VAL A 414 -2.60 24.05 -2.04
C VAL A 414 -1.70 23.34 -3.06
N PRO A 415 -0.45 23.81 -3.29
CA PRO A 415 0.47 23.21 -4.25
C PRO A 415 0.68 21.71 -4.00
N GLY A 416 0.44 20.90 -5.04
CA GLY A 416 0.58 19.43 -4.99
C GLY A 416 -0.68 18.69 -4.55
N LEU A 417 -1.76 19.38 -4.17
CA LEU A 417 -3.06 18.80 -3.85
C LEU A 417 -3.93 18.72 -5.11
N ARG A 418 -3.73 17.66 -5.90
CA ARG A 418 -4.55 17.34 -7.08
C ARG A 418 -4.86 15.85 -7.09
N GLY A 419 -6.14 15.51 -7.10
CA GLY A 419 -6.65 14.16 -7.19
C GLY A 419 -6.79 13.67 -8.63
N ALA A 420 -6.72 12.36 -8.81
CA ALA A 420 -6.99 11.68 -10.07
C ALA A 420 -8.49 11.71 -10.44
N PHE A 421 -9.36 11.80 -9.43
CA PHE A 421 -10.80 11.96 -9.58
C PHE A 421 -11.36 12.90 -8.50
N ARG A 422 -12.61 13.32 -8.67
CA ARG A 422 -13.37 14.11 -7.69
C ARG A 422 -14.32 13.21 -6.92
N LEU A 423 -14.31 13.36 -5.60
CA LEU A 423 -15.36 12.86 -4.71
C LEU A 423 -16.24 14.02 -4.28
N SER A 424 -17.55 13.80 -4.22
CA SER A 424 -18.45 14.71 -3.52
C SER A 424 -18.22 14.58 -2.01
N PRO A 425 -18.50 15.63 -1.21
CA PRO A 425 -18.43 15.50 0.24
C PRO A 425 -19.32 14.36 0.79
N GLU A 426 -20.50 14.13 0.19
CA GLU A 426 -21.36 13.03 0.63
C GLU A 426 -20.70 11.65 0.41
N ASP A 427 -20.13 11.41 -0.78
CA ASP A 427 -19.47 10.13 -1.08
C ASP A 427 -18.17 9.97 -0.27
N THR A 428 -17.43 11.05 -0.01
CA THR A 428 -16.28 11.04 0.90
C THR A 428 -16.70 10.60 2.30
N PHE A 429 -17.77 11.18 2.85
CA PHE A 429 -18.29 10.82 4.16
C PHE A 429 -18.75 9.35 4.21
N ARG A 430 -19.56 8.91 3.24
CA ARG A 430 -20.03 7.52 3.13
C ARG A 430 -18.89 6.53 2.98
N PHE A 431 -17.83 6.87 2.25
CA PHE A 431 -16.69 5.97 2.18
C PHE A 431 -15.97 5.86 3.53
N MET A 432 -15.82 6.97 4.25
CA MET A 432 -15.14 6.97 5.55
C MET A 432 -15.90 6.15 6.61
N THR A 433 -17.23 6.08 6.58
CA THR A 433 -18.01 5.24 7.52
C THR A 433 -17.68 3.75 7.37
N THR A 434 -17.18 3.31 6.21
CA THR A 434 -16.84 1.89 6.01
C THR A 434 -15.69 1.42 6.90
N PHE A 435 -14.80 2.30 7.37
CA PHE A 435 -13.64 1.93 8.20
C PHE A 435 -13.46 2.75 9.48
N ALA A 436 -14.17 3.87 9.66
CA ALA A 436 -13.94 4.79 10.79
C ALA A 436 -14.29 4.23 12.18
N GLY A 437 -14.96 3.08 12.27
CA GLY A 437 -15.52 2.55 13.53
C GLY A 437 -14.50 2.19 14.63
N THR A 438 -13.26 1.84 14.29
CA THR A 438 -12.22 1.52 15.30
C THR A 438 -10.89 2.20 14.98
N ALA A 439 -9.98 2.27 15.94
CA ALA A 439 -8.64 2.82 15.72
C ALA A 439 -7.80 1.90 14.83
N GLU A 440 -7.90 0.59 15.03
CA GLU A 440 -7.19 -0.44 14.26
C GLU A 440 -7.55 -0.38 12.78
N ASN A 441 -8.84 -0.20 12.47
CA ASN A 441 -9.31 -0.10 11.09
C ASN A 441 -8.86 1.20 10.41
N ARG A 442 -8.67 2.30 11.17
CA ARG A 442 -8.25 3.61 10.63
C ARG A 442 -6.75 3.75 10.43
N LEU A 443 -5.93 2.91 11.09
CA LEU A 443 -4.48 3.02 11.06
C LEU A 443 -3.87 3.16 9.64
N PRO A 444 -4.33 2.42 8.61
CA PRO A 444 -3.81 2.59 7.25
C PRO A 444 -4.15 3.96 6.63
N PHE A 445 -5.33 4.50 6.93
CA PHE A 445 -5.75 5.83 6.50
C PHE A 445 -4.88 6.91 7.17
N ASP A 446 -4.64 6.80 8.48
CA ASP A 446 -3.81 7.74 9.23
C ASP A 446 -2.35 7.78 8.72
N ALA A 447 -1.81 6.62 8.33
CA ALA A 447 -0.51 6.54 7.68
C ALA A 447 -0.51 7.21 6.29
N GLY A 448 -1.61 7.09 5.53
CA GLY A 448 -1.79 7.77 4.25
C GLY A 448 -1.88 9.30 4.38
N MET A 449 -2.62 9.78 5.37
CA MET A 449 -2.70 11.20 5.71
C MET A 449 -1.36 11.76 6.20
N SER A 450 -0.59 10.98 6.98
CA SER A 450 0.76 11.39 7.40
C SER A 450 1.67 11.62 6.20
N ARG A 451 1.70 10.68 5.24
CA ARG A 451 2.45 10.82 3.98
C ARG A 451 1.99 12.03 3.17
N LEU A 452 0.68 12.33 3.16
CA LEU A 452 0.13 13.51 2.49
C LEU A 452 0.67 14.80 3.13
N VAL A 453 0.61 14.92 4.46
CA VAL A 453 1.12 16.10 5.18
C VAL A 453 2.62 16.27 4.94
N GLU A 454 3.40 15.20 5.05
CA GLU A 454 4.85 15.20 4.81
C GLU A 454 5.22 15.59 3.37
N ARG A 455 4.35 15.30 2.40
CA ARG A 455 4.51 15.70 0.99
C ARG A 455 4.14 17.16 0.75
N LEU A 456 3.02 17.63 1.31
CA LEU A 456 2.45 18.95 1.02
C LEU A 456 3.07 20.07 1.87
N LEU A 457 3.30 19.83 3.17
CA LEU A 457 3.77 20.86 4.10
C LEU A 457 5.09 21.51 3.67
N PRO A 458 6.12 20.76 3.21
CA PRO A 458 7.36 21.38 2.72
C PRO A 458 7.14 22.23 1.47
N GLN A 459 6.22 21.83 0.59
CA GLN A 459 5.91 22.57 -0.64
C GLN A 459 5.18 23.87 -0.32
N ALA A 460 4.12 23.79 0.49
CA ALA A 460 3.37 24.94 0.98
C ALA A 460 4.28 25.90 1.75
N SER A 461 5.16 25.39 2.61
CA SER A 461 6.11 26.19 3.39
C SER A 461 7.16 26.89 2.54
N ARG A 462 7.69 26.22 1.50
CA ARG A 462 8.61 26.86 0.53
C ARG A 462 7.90 27.98 -0.22
N TYR A 463 6.68 27.73 -0.69
CA TYR A 463 5.87 28.73 -1.38
C TYR A 463 5.62 29.95 -0.47
N ALA A 464 5.09 29.72 0.74
CA ALA A 464 4.79 30.75 1.72
C ALA A 464 6.00 31.64 2.04
N ARG A 465 7.19 31.06 2.21
CA ARG A 465 8.42 31.85 2.44
C ARG A 465 8.88 32.62 1.22
N SER A 466 8.78 32.03 0.03
CA SER A 466 9.26 32.67 -1.20
C SER A 466 8.39 33.83 -1.67
N THR A 467 7.09 33.82 -1.33
CA THR A 467 6.12 34.84 -1.77
C THR A 467 5.56 35.67 -0.62
N GLU A 468 6.01 35.42 0.62
CA GLU A 468 5.44 35.97 1.87
C GLU A 468 3.92 35.76 2.01
N ASN A 469 3.37 34.75 1.32
CA ASN A 469 1.94 34.46 1.30
C ASN A 469 1.64 33.23 2.16
N VAL A 470 1.31 33.46 3.42
CA VAL A 470 0.99 32.38 4.38
C VAL A 470 -0.38 31.75 4.17
N LYS A 471 -1.23 32.31 3.29
CA LYS A 471 -2.56 31.77 3.00
C LYS A 471 -2.51 30.32 2.51
N VAL A 472 -1.44 29.93 1.81
CA VAL A 472 -1.27 28.54 1.36
C VAL A 472 -1.16 27.54 2.52
N LEU A 473 -0.60 27.95 3.66
CA LEU A 473 -0.53 27.14 4.87
C LEU A 473 -1.89 27.12 5.56
N ASP A 474 -2.55 28.26 5.67
CA ASP A 474 -3.93 28.32 6.18
C ASP A 474 -4.87 27.42 5.37
N ASP A 475 -4.78 27.43 4.03
CA ASP A 475 -5.59 26.60 3.13
C ASP A 475 -5.27 25.11 3.31
N LEU A 476 -3.99 24.73 3.46
CA LEU A 476 -3.59 23.35 3.75
C LEU A 476 -4.19 22.87 5.08
N PHE A 477 -3.99 23.63 6.17
CA PHE A 477 -4.49 23.24 7.48
C PHE A 477 -6.02 23.30 7.58
N ALA A 478 -6.67 24.18 6.81
CA ALA A 478 -8.12 24.19 6.64
C ALA A 478 -8.63 22.89 6.00
N ALA A 479 -8.04 22.46 4.87
CA ALA A 479 -8.42 21.22 4.20
C ALA A 479 -8.20 19.99 5.10
N LEU A 480 -7.05 19.93 5.79
CA LEU A 480 -6.76 18.88 6.78
C LEU A 480 -7.75 18.88 7.94
N GLY A 481 -8.14 20.06 8.43
CA GLY A 481 -9.18 20.20 9.45
C GLY A 481 -10.50 19.61 8.99
N ASN A 482 -10.95 19.91 7.76
CA ASN A 482 -12.20 19.35 7.22
C ASN A 482 -12.18 17.81 7.19
N VAL A 483 -11.08 17.20 6.74
CA VAL A 483 -10.91 15.73 6.75
C VAL A 483 -11.09 15.16 8.15
N ARG A 484 -10.47 15.80 9.16
CA ARG A 484 -10.61 15.37 10.56
C ARG A 484 -12.05 15.46 11.05
N GLY A 485 -12.77 16.52 10.65
CA GLY A 485 -14.20 16.68 10.95
C GLY A 485 -15.04 15.54 10.38
N PHE A 486 -14.80 15.17 9.12
CA PHE A 486 -15.49 14.07 8.43
C PHE A 486 -15.19 12.72 9.08
N GLU A 487 -13.92 12.48 9.45
CA GLU A 487 -13.51 11.26 10.14
C GLU A 487 -14.22 11.08 11.49
N LEU A 488 -14.31 12.16 12.28
CA LEU A 488 -15.00 12.15 13.57
C LEU A 488 -16.51 11.91 13.39
N ALA A 489 -17.13 12.54 12.39
CA ALA A 489 -18.54 12.33 12.09
C ALA A 489 -18.79 10.88 11.64
N ALA A 490 -17.90 10.32 10.81
CA ALA A 490 -18.01 8.94 10.34
C ALA A 490 -17.85 7.94 11.49
N ALA A 491 -16.87 8.16 12.38
CA ALA A 491 -16.71 7.34 13.58
C ALA A 491 -17.94 7.39 14.50
N ALA A 492 -18.48 8.60 14.75
CA ALA A 492 -19.70 8.78 15.53
C ALA A 492 -20.91 8.07 14.91
N ARG A 493 -21.00 8.10 13.57
CA ARG A 493 -22.07 7.44 12.82
C ARG A 493 -22.06 5.92 12.98
N VAL A 494 -20.88 5.31 12.90
CA VAL A 494 -20.67 3.86 12.97
C VAL A 494 -20.81 3.34 14.40
N LEU A 495 -20.32 4.09 15.38
CA LEU A 495 -20.30 3.65 16.78
C LEU A 495 -21.66 3.72 17.48
N LYS A 496 -22.67 4.37 16.89
CA LYS A 496 -24.07 4.50 17.38
C LYS A 496 -24.17 4.45 18.91
N PRO A 497 -23.98 5.57 19.64
CA PRO A 497 -24.12 5.55 21.09
C PRO A 497 -25.50 5.00 21.48
N GLU A 498 -25.55 3.84 22.15
CA GLU A 498 -26.78 3.10 22.48
C GLU A 498 -27.70 3.82 23.49
N ASP A 499 -27.33 4.99 24.00
CA ASP A 499 -28.07 5.68 25.06
C ASP A 499 -29.10 6.66 24.47
N GLU A 500 -30.41 6.34 24.58
CA GLU A 500 -31.55 7.21 24.22
C GLU A 500 -31.55 8.57 24.98
N ARG A 501 -30.62 8.76 25.93
CA ARG A 501 -30.40 10.02 26.65
C ARG A 501 -29.52 11.02 25.91
N VAL A 502 -28.79 10.59 24.87
CA VAL A 502 -28.02 11.46 23.97
C VAL A 502 -28.99 12.09 22.99
N LYS A 503 -29.64 13.18 23.42
CA LYS A 503 -30.72 13.82 22.65
C LYS A 503 -30.23 14.82 21.61
N ASP A 504 -28.99 15.31 21.76
CA ASP A 504 -28.41 16.36 20.92
C ASP A 504 -27.07 15.93 20.30
N ALA A 505 -26.76 16.48 19.12
CA ALA A 505 -25.53 16.16 18.36
C ALA A 505 -24.24 16.47 19.15
N ASP A 506 -24.29 17.42 20.09
CA ASP A 506 -23.17 17.78 20.95
C ASP A 506 -22.86 16.70 22.01
N ASP A 507 -23.86 15.99 22.52
CA ASP A 507 -23.67 14.89 23.49
C ASP A 507 -23.08 13.65 22.80
N ALA A 508 -23.53 13.35 21.58
CA ALA A 508 -22.98 12.27 20.76
C ALA A 508 -21.52 12.56 20.39
N ARG A 509 -21.24 13.81 20.03
CA ARG A 509 -19.90 14.33 19.77
C ARG A 509 -19.01 14.18 21.00
N SER A 510 -19.45 14.63 22.18
CA SER A 510 -18.68 14.56 23.43
C SER A 510 -18.39 13.12 23.87
N LEU A 511 -19.36 12.21 23.77
CA LEU A 511 -19.17 10.79 24.11
C LEU A 511 -18.21 10.09 23.14
N THR A 512 -18.35 10.30 21.83
CA THR A 512 -17.43 9.71 20.84
C THR A 512 -16.03 10.34 20.93
N ILE A 513 -15.91 11.66 21.05
CA ILE A 513 -14.63 12.35 21.28
C ILE A 513 -13.98 11.83 22.58
N GLY A 514 -14.72 11.79 23.70
CA GLY A 514 -14.20 11.33 24.99
C GLY A 514 -13.78 9.86 25.01
N THR A 515 -14.55 8.97 24.38
CA THR A 515 -14.28 7.51 24.42
C THR A 515 -13.24 7.10 23.37
N THR A 516 -13.30 7.68 22.16
CA THR A 516 -12.37 7.37 21.08
C THR A 516 -11.02 8.08 21.24
N LEU A 517 -10.97 9.26 21.88
CA LEU A 517 -9.71 9.98 22.14
C LEU A 517 -9.11 9.67 23.52
N GLY A 518 -9.92 9.37 24.54
CA GLY A 518 -9.42 8.90 25.84
C GLY A 518 -8.61 7.61 25.73
N LEU A 519 -8.98 6.71 24.81
CA LEU A 519 -8.19 5.51 24.49
C LEU A 519 -6.94 5.79 23.64
N MET A 520 -6.92 6.88 22.85
CA MET A 520 -5.73 7.29 22.07
C MET A 520 -4.70 8.09 22.89
N GLY A 521 -5.13 8.73 23.98
CA GLY A 521 -4.28 9.60 24.80
C GLY A 521 -3.30 8.89 25.75
N LEU A 522 -3.43 7.57 25.95
CA LEU A 522 -2.67 6.86 26.99
C LEU A 522 -1.75 5.71 26.56
N VAL A 523 -1.73 5.26 25.30
CA VAL A 523 -0.88 4.12 24.91
C VAL A 523 -0.28 4.30 23.51
N PRO A 524 1.06 4.31 23.35
CA PRO A 524 1.68 4.23 22.03
C PRO A 524 1.46 2.81 21.50
N PRO A 525 0.99 2.67 20.25
CA PRO A 525 1.97 2.33 19.24
C PRO A 525 1.64 3.05 17.94
N PHE A 526 1.93 4.35 17.85
CA PHE A 526 2.06 4.93 16.52
C PHE A 526 3.28 4.28 15.87
N SER A 527 3.04 3.44 14.87
CA SER A 527 4.09 3.09 13.93
C SER A 527 4.74 4.39 13.44
N LEU A 528 6.06 4.38 13.21
CA LEU A 528 6.80 5.54 12.69
C LEU A 528 6.12 6.19 11.46
N ALA A 529 5.28 5.45 10.74
CA ALA A 529 4.60 5.86 9.52
C ALA A 529 3.32 6.71 9.70
N ALA A 530 2.72 6.78 10.89
CA ALA A 530 1.46 7.53 11.13
C ALA A 530 1.60 8.74 12.08
N ARG A 531 2.86 9.13 12.37
CA ARG A 531 3.18 10.05 13.47
C ARG A 531 2.64 11.47 13.23
N THR A 532 2.80 12.02 12.03
CA THR A 532 2.50 13.43 11.73
C THR A 532 1.00 13.71 11.78
N TRP A 533 0.19 12.90 11.11
CA TRP A 533 -1.28 13.04 11.15
C TRP A 533 -1.83 12.73 12.54
N GLY A 534 -1.32 11.68 13.19
CA GLY A 534 -1.69 11.35 14.57
C GLY A 534 -1.48 12.53 15.51
N MET A 535 -0.29 13.16 15.50
CA MET A 535 0.01 14.32 16.34
C MET A 535 -0.91 15.53 16.10
N LEU A 536 -1.28 15.80 14.85
CA LEU A 536 -2.24 16.86 14.52
C LEU A 536 -3.67 16.52 14.96
N SER A 537 -4.01 15.22 14.93
CA SER A 537 -5.36 14.70 15.15
C SER A 537 -5.67 14.33 16.60
N ILE A 538 -4.66 14.24 17.47
CA ILE A 538 -4.85 14.02 18.92
C ILE A 538 -5.68 15.17 19.49
N GLY A 539 -6.84 14.82 20.04
CA GLY A 539 -7.51 15.65 21.04
C GLY A 539 -6.80 15.40 22.36
N TRP A 540 -6.04 16.39 22.83
CA TRP A 540 -5.36 16.35 24.11
C TRP A 540 -6.38 16.54 25.24
N SER A 541 -7.23 15.53 25.49
CA SER A 541 -8.15 15.56 26.62
C SER A 541 -7.42 15.15 27.90
N THR A 542 -7.55 15.95 28.95
CA THR A 542 -7.05 15.66 30.32
C THR A 542 -7.98 14.71 31.08
N ALA A 543 -8.92 14.06 30.39
CA ALA A 543 -10.11 13.42 30.93
C ALA A 543 -9.84 12.19 31.83
N ASP A 544 -8.67 11.55 31.76
CA ASP A 544 -8.33 10.47 32.70
C ASP A 544 -8.02 10.97 34.13
N THR A 545 -7.91 12.29 34.32
CA THR A 545 -7.62 12.87 35.65
C THR A 545 -8.86 13.38 36.38
N TYR A 546 -9.98 13.56 35.69
CA TYR A 546 -11.20 14.12 36.26
C TYR A 546 -12.43 13.39 35.70
N LYS A 547 -13.12 12.68 36.59
CA LYS A 547 -14.53 12.30 36.37
C LYS A 547 -15.39 13.35 37.05
N PRO A 548 -16.21 14.13 36.33
CA PRO A 548 -17.18 14.97 37.01
C PRO A 548 -18.62 14.84 36.54
N ASP A 549 -19.44 15.39 37.42
CA ASP A 549 -20.89 15.47 37.50
C ASP A 549 -21.49 16.27 36.32
N PRO A 550 -22.63 15.85 35.73
CA PRO A 550 -23.29 16.49 34.58
C PRO A 550 -23.68 17.99 34.70
N ARG A 551 -23.33 18.72 35.77
CA ARG A 551 -23.71 20.14 35.97
C ARG A 551 -22.58 21.15 35.70
N GLU A 552 -21.33 20.73 35.50
CA GLU A 552 -20.16 21.61 35.26
C GLU A 552 -19.66 21.62 33.80
N GLN A 553 -20.42 21.01 32.88
CA GLN A 553 -19.98 20.66 31.52
C GLN A 553 -19.46 21.82 30.65
N VAL A 554 -19.99 23.04 30.73
CA VAL A 554 -19.67 24.10 29.74
C VAL A 554 -18.33 24.79 30.01
N ALA A 555 -17.95 24.97 31.27
CA ALA A 555 -16.64 25.57 31.61
C ALA A 555 -15.51 24.58 31.36
N GLU A 556 -15.75 23.31 31.68
CA GLU A 556 -14.80 22.21 31.52
C GLU A 556 -14.59 21.84 30.04
N LEU A 557 -15.64 21.86 29.21
CA LEU A 557 -15.51 21.68 27.76
C LEU A 557 -14.72 22.82 27.10
N ARG A 558 -14.81 24.05 27.61
CA ARG A 558 -14.00 25.18 27.12
C ARG A 558 -12.53 25.08 27.51
N GLU A 559 -12.24 24.54 28.70
CA GLU A 559 -10.88 24.30 29.16
C GLU A 559 -10.22 23.15 28.37
N LEU A 560 -11.00 22.09 28.06
CA LEU A 560 -10.59 21.00 27.17
C LEU A 560 -10.34 21.50 25.73
N ASP A 561 -11.26 22.30 25.17
CA ASP A 561 -11.12 22.87 23.81
C ASP A 561 -9.90 23.82 23.70
N GLY A 562 -9.63 24.60 24.76
CA GLY A 562 -8.44 25.44 24.86
C GLY A 562 -7.13 24.66 24.93
N ALA A 563 -7.08 23.59 25.74
CA ALA A 563 -5.90 22.72 25.85
C ALA A 563 -5.64 21.93 24.55
N GLU A 564 -6.70 21.48 23.86
CA GLU A 564 -6.60 20.82 22.55
C GLU A 564 -6.01 21.75 21.49
N THR A 565 -6.51 22.98 21.41
CA THR A 565 -6.05 23.99 20.44
C THR A 565 -4.58 24.34 20.69
N LEU A 566 -4.20 24.55 21.96
CA LEU A 566 -2.82 24.87 22.34
C LEU A 566 -1.86 23.69 22.09
N GLY A 567 -2.31 22.45 22.32
CA GLY A 567 -1.54 21.25 21.97
C GLY A 567 -1.34 21.09 20.47
N ARG A 568 -2.33 21.48 19.66
CA ARG A 568 -2.16 21.50 18.20
C ARG A 568 -1.23 22.62 17.75
N GLN A 569 -1.36 23.81 18.33
CA GLN A 569 -0.44 24.92 18.09
C GLN A 569 1.01 24.50 18.38
N TYR A 570 1.25 23.76 19.48
CA TYR A 570 2.55 23.16 19.81
C TYR A 570 3.08 22.29 18.66
N VAL A 571 2.28 21.31 18.21
CA VAL A 571 2.70 20.38 17.14
C VAL A 571 2.97 21.14 15.84
N ILE A 572 2.10 22.07 15.47
CA ILE A 572 2.28 22.85 14.24
C ILE A 572 3.52 23.75 14.34
N ALA A 573 3.81 24.32 15.50
CA ALA A 573 5.01 25.13 15.70
C ALA A 573 6.30 24.31 15.51
N GLU A 574 6.35 23.07 15.99
CA GLU A 574 7.46 22.15 15.74
C GLU A 574 7.60 21.83 14.24
N LEU A 575 6.50 21.46 13.59
CA LEU A 575 6.48 21.18 12.15
C LEU A 575 6.93 22.39 11.32
N LEU A 576 6.44 23.59 11.64
CA LEU A 576 6.83 24.83 10.96
C LEU A 576 8.31 25.18 11.22
N ALA A 577 8.83 24.92 12.41
CA ALA A 577 10.24 25.11 12.73
C ALA A 577 11.14 24.21 11.88
N GLU A 578 10.78 22.93 11.69
CA GLU A 578 11.45 22.01 10.76
C GLU A 578 11.41 22.50 9.31
N GLN A 579 10.32 23.18 8.94
CA GLN A 579 10.21 23.84 7.64
C GLN A 579 10.95 25.17 7.56
N GLY A 580 11.64 25.63 8.62
CA GLY A 580 12.45 26.85 8.64
C GLY A 580 11.72 28.13 9.06
N PHE A 581 10.51 28.02 9.63
CA PHE A 581 9.88 29.10 10.39
C PHE A 581 10.33 29.00 11.85
N THR A 582 11.61 29.26 12.10
CA THR A 582 12.23 29.03 13.41
C THR A 582 11.76 30.04 14.46
N PRO A 583 11.50 29.63 15.70
CA PRO A 583 11.30 30.54 16.82
C PRO A 583 12.45 31.55 16.95
N LYS A 584 12.13 32.82 17.21
CA LYS A 584 13.09 33.89 17.49
C LYS A 584 13.76 33.73 18.86
N VAL A 585 13.00 33.23 19.84
CA VAL A 585 13.43 33.07 21.23
C VAL A 585 13.35 31.58 21.61
N PRO A 586 14.44 30.96 22.10
CA PRO A 586 14.41 29.58 22.57
C PRO A 586 13.55 29.45 23.84
N PRO A 587 13.02 28.25 24.13
CA PRO A 587 12.32 28.02 25.39
C PRO A 587 13.30 28.16 26.56
N SER A 588 12.92 28.94 27.58
CA SER A 588 13.77 29.22 28.75
C SER A 588 13.08 28.97 30.09
N ASP A 589 11.76 28.78 30.10
CA ASP A 589 11.00 28.50 31.32
C ASP A 589 11.14 27.01 31.68
N PRO A 590 11.58 26.65 32.90
CA PRO A 590 11.76 25.25 33.32
C PRO A 590 10.50 24.39 33.19
N ALA A 591 9.30 25.00 33.21
CA ALA A 591 8.03 24.30 33.05
C ALA A 591 7.82 23.76 31.62
N ILE A 592 8.47 24.34 30.62
CA ILE A 592 8.34 23.94 29.20
C ILE A 592 9.67 23.51 28.58
N THR A 593 10.79 23.69 29.26
CA THR A 593 12.14 23.46 28.71
C THR A 593 12.73 22.17 29.25
N ASP A 594 13.27 21.33 28.35
CA ASP A 594 13.98 20.11 28.69
C ASP A 594 15.45 20.39 29.10
N ALA A 595 16.19 19.35 29.47
CA ALA A 595 17.59 19.49 29.87
C ALA A 595 18.53 19.97 28.74
N ASN A 596 18.08 19.91 27.49
CA ASN A 596 18.85 20.28 26.31
C ASN A 596 18.49 21.68 25.78
N GLY A 597 17.55 22.39 26.44
CA GLY A 597 17.08 23.70 25.98
C GLY A 597 16.04 23.63 24.86
N ASN A 598 15.41 22.46 24.64
CA ASN A 598 14.30 22.28 23.72
C ASN A 598 12.97 22.33 24.46
N LEU A 599 11.87 22.44 23.71
CA LEU A 599 10.56 22.24 24.29
C LEU A 599 10.40 20.80 24.78
N ARG A 600 9.81 20.65 25.97
CA ARG A 600 9.35 19.36 26.47
C ARG A 600 8.17 18.88 25.64
N PRO A 601 7.98 17.56 25.51
CA PRO A 601 6.76 16.99 24.95
C PRO A 601 5.50 17.62 25.56
N PHE A 602 4.49 17.91 24.73
CA PHE A 602 3.29 18.62 25.19
C PHE A 602 2.58 17.93 26.37
N ASN A 603 2.56 16.60 26.42
CA ASN A 603 2.00 15.84 27.55
C ASN A 603 2.75 16.07 28.86
N GLU A 604 4.06 16.34 28.83
CA GLU A 604 4.83 16.73 30.02
C GLU A 604 4.52 18.16 30.46
N ILE A 605 4.32 19.07 29.49
CA ILE A 605 3.90 20.45 29.75
C ILE A 605 2.49 20.45 30.38
N ALA A 606 1.56 19.65 29.83
CA ALA A 606 0.20 19.50 30.35
C ALA A 606 0.14 18.95 31.76
N LYS A 607 1.06 18.04 32.13
CA LYS A 607 1.19 17.56 33.51
C LYS A 607 1.59 18.64 34.52
N GLN A 608 2.13 19.77 34.07
CA GLN A 608 2.41 20.94 34.94
C GLN A 608 1.16 21.81 35.16
N GLY A 609 0.02 21.45 34.55
CA GLY A 609 -1.23 22.21 34.62
C GLY A 609 -1.10 23.64 34.10
N ASP A 610 -1.82 24.57 34.73
CA ASP A 610 -1.86 26.00 34.41
C ASP A 610 -0.48 26.66 34.27
N VAL A 611 0.50 26.21 35.07
CA VAL A 611 1.86 26.78 35.06
C VAL A 611 2.55 26.46 33.73
N GLY A 612 2.45 25.22 33.27
CA GLY A 612 3.00 24.79 31.99
C GLY A 612 2.32 25.46 30.80
N MET A 613 0.97 25.51 30.82
CA MET A 613 0.19 26.10 29.73
C MET A 613 0.47 27.60 29.57
N LYS A 614 0.46 28.37 30.66
CA LYS A 614 0.77 29.81 30.60
C LYS A 614 2.22 30.09 30.20
N ALA A 615 3.16 29.22 30.58
CA ALA A 615 4.56 29.35 30.17
C ALA A 615 4.71 29.10 28.66
N LEU A 616 4.00 28.10 28.11
CA LEU A 616 3.99 27.82 26.68
C LEU A 616 3.36 28.97 25.87
N GLU A 617 2.23 29.50 26.30
CA GLU A 617 1.61 30.67 25.66
C GLU A 617 2.54 31.89 25.66
N LYS A 618 3.22 32.17 26.79
CA LYS A 618 4.22 33.25 26.86
C LYS A 618 5.38 33.04 25.89
N TRP A 619 5.81 31.80 25.70
CA TRP A 619 6.82 31.46 24.72
C TRP A 619 6.32 31.74 23.29
N PHE A 620 5.07 31.40 22.96
CA PHE A 620 4.46 31.77 21.69
C PHE A 620 4.34 33.29 21.49
N ILE A 621 3.94 34.04 22.52
CA ILE A 621 3.91 35.53 22.48
C ILE A 621 5.30 36.08 22.19
N SER A 622 6.32 35.56 22.87
CA SER A 622 7.73 35.95 22.66
C SER A 622 8.23 35.62 21.26
N ASN A 623 7.57 34.68 20.58
CA ASN A 623 7.84 34.26 19.22
C ASN A 623 6.88 34.85 18.17
N GLY A 624 6.19 35.94 18.53
CA GLY A 624 5.43 36.80 17.59
C GLY A 624 3.92 36.60 17.60
N MET A 625 3.37 35.73 18.46
CA MET A 625 1.92 35.57 18.59
C MET A 625 1.27 36.87 19.09
N GLY A 626 0.28 37.38 18.34
CA GLY A 626 -0.44 38.62 18.60
C GLY A 626 0.25 39.90 18.09
N ALA A 627 1.42 39.79 17.44
CA ALA A 627 2.18 40.94 16.95
C ALA A 627 1.77 41.40 15.53
N GLY A 628 0.90 40.65 14.84
CA GLY A 628 0.54 40.90 13.43
C GLY A 628 1.65 40.53 12.43
N GLU A 629 2.71 39.86 12.90
CA GLU A 629 3.78 39.33 12.06
C GLU A 629 3.38 37.94 11.53
N ASN A 630 2.66 37.90 10.40
CA ASN A 630 2.05 36.69 9.84
C ASN A 630 3.02 35.52 9.56
N VAL A 631 4.33 35.79 9.46
CA VAL A 631 5.37 34.77 9.20
C VAL A 631 6.12 34.33 10.46
N SER A 632 5.84 34.95 11.62
CA SER A 632 6.45 34.56 12.89
C SER A 632 5.94 33.19 13.33
N ASN A 633 6.80 32.37 13.94
CA ASN A 633 6.42 31.02 14.36
C ASN A 633 5.21 31.03 15.30
N GLY A 634 5.15 31.97 16.25
CA GLY A 634 4.05 32.10 17.21
C GLY A 634 2.72 32.48 16.54
N GLU A 635 2.71 33.45 15.63
CA GLU A 635 1.48 33.87 14.93
C GLU A 635 1.02 32.81 13.91
N LEU A 636 1.96 32.26 13.14
CA LEU A 636 1.66 31.31 12.07
C LEU A 636 1.16 29.98 12.62
N SER A 637 1.78 29.46 13.69
CA SER A 637 1.30 28.24 14.36
C SER A 637 -0.09 28.41 14.96
N ARG A 638 -0.38 29.58 15.54
CA ARG A 638 -1.72 29.91 16.04
C ARG A 638 -2.74 29.97 14.91
N SER A 639 -2.48 30.76 13.87
CA SER A 639 -3.40 30.93 12.73
C SER A 639 -3.75 29.58 12.10
N THR A 640 -2.73 28.76 11.83
CA THR A 640 -2.93 27.43 11.21
C THR A 640 -3.64 26.44 12.15
N ALA A 641 -3.37 26.47 13.46
CA ALA A 641 -4.12 25.69 14.46
C ALA A 641 -5.60 26.10 14.49
N ASP A 642 -5.88 27.41 14.58
CA ASP A 642 -7.23 27.97 14.58
C ASP A 642 -7.99 27.61 13.29
N LYS A 643 -7.30 27.63 12.13
CA LYS A 643 -7.87 27.21 10.84
C LYS A 643 -8.21 25.73 10.82
N PHE A 644 -7.31 24.88 11.32
CA PHE A 644 -7.59 23.45 11.43
C PHE A 644 -8.77 23.20 12.36
N ASP A 645 -8.78 23.75 13.58
CA ASP A 645 -9.87 23.55 14.56
C ASP A 645 -11.22 24.04 14.04
N GLY A 646 -11.24 25.26 13.46
CA GLY A 646 -12.45 25.83 12.90
C GLY A 646 -13.01 24.97 11.77
N ARG A 647 -12.16 24.45 10.88
CA ARG A 647 -12.57 23.58 9.78
C ARG A 647 -12.90 22.15 10.21
N LYS A 648 -12.25 21.62 11.25
CA LYS A 648 -12.62 20.37 11.93
C LYS A 648 -14.07 20.43 12.41
N ASN A 649 -14.44 21.51 13.11
CA ASN A 649 -15.80 21.70 13.61
C ASN A 649 -16.80 21.82 12.46
N PHE A 650 -16.50 22.66 11.47
CA PHE A 650 -17.37 22.88 10.32
C PHE A 650 -17.54 21.60 9.46
N GLY A 651 -16.47 20.83 9.26
CA GLY A 651 -16.48 19.55 8.56
C GLY A 651 -17.35 18.51 9.28
N TYR A 652 -17.21 18.40 10.60
CA TYR A 652 -18.06 17.53 11.42
C TYR A 652 -19.54 17.89 11.29
N GLU A 653 -19.89 19.16 11.50
CA GLU A 653 -21.26 19.67 11.39
C GLU A 653 -21.85 19.44 10.00
N ARG A 654 -21.05 19.61 8.95
CA ARG A 654 -21.50 19.34 7.59
C ARG A 654 -21.79 17.85 7.38
N ALA A 655 -20.88 17.00 7.81
CA ALA A 655 -20.92 15.57 7.56
C ALA A 655 -22.13 14.88 8.24
N ILE A 656 -22.52 15.30 9.45
CA ILE A 656 -23.69 14.75 10.15
C ILE A 656 -25.04 15.05 9.44
N PHE A 657 -25.07 15.97 8.46
CA PHE A 657 -26.27 16.21 7.65
C PHE A 657 -26.47 15.18 6.53
N TYR A 658 -25.47 14.35 6.20
CA TYR A 658 -25.61 13.27 5.24
C TYR A 658 -26.37 12.09 5.87
N LYS A 659 -27.71 12.19 5.86
CA LYS A 659 -28.66 11.26 6.48
C LYS A 659 -29.14 10.13 5.55
N GLY A 660 -28.39 9.84 4.48
CA GLY A 660 -28.67 8.68 3.63
C GLY A 660 -28.71 7.39 4.46
N LYS A 661 -29.53 6.42 4.03
CA LYS A 661 -29.48 5.07 4.60
C LYS A 661 -28.12 4.47 4.24
N LEU A 662 -27.32 4.12 5.24
CA LEU A 662 -25.99 3.51 5.07
C LEU A 662 -26.10 1.99 5.33
N THR A 663 -25.26 1.15 4.74
CA THR A 663 -25.17 -0.27 5.17
C THR A 663 -24.51 -0.43 6.53
N THR A 664 -23.84 0.62 7.02
CA THR A 664 -23.34 0.68 8.42
C THR A 664 -24.44 1.00 9.44
N ASP A 665 -25.69 1.20 9.00
CA ASP A 665 -26.86 1.37 9.86
C ASP A 665 -27.53 0.04 10.20
#